data_AF-A0A5C6CTH2-F1
#
_entry.id   AF-A0A5C6CTH2-F1
#
_cell.length_a   1.000
_cell.length_b   1.000
_cell.length_c   1.000
_cell.angle_alpha   90.00
_cell.angle_beta   90.00
_cell.angle_gamma   90.00
#
_symmetry.space_group_name_H-M   'P 1'
#
loop_
_entity.id
_entity.type
_entity.pdbx_description
1 polymer ?
#
loop_
_entity_poly.entity_id
_entity_poly.type
_entity_poly.pdbx_seq_one_letter_code
_entity_poly.pdbx_strand_id
1 'polypeptide(L)'
;MAGKNGCQSLMYRTRTCSLHDADGAELSRFEWEFGDRRRRWSAGCIYLLSLALVGCLFPSALQAGPRDGGISTAAETPSPAAASSAEQLSADDYSRRQQATMQMWRLRETSRQAVQDAARHPDPEVAERASWILRQWRRGSLPETPPELARLLQQNDDPSVLEELLEMGQFSAVVVAVEESAGTAQRTLLHQRLAAALTRRFPVYVRRADQEGGLIDLLRLVDLVADSKEMAVCRIQLMQELGVEFDDDSLLPRAAEDWTELLRQETEVVVLGVLGRLPEASERARAYGNHALLRVCQMLQGDWQSIARETSVAAGLAAPDSAERSRLWCQALVAADRAGDDAIEKMAVDDLVSMPVTAGDVSVDMRWKCLASHGFVDEALAILKQMEDAYDDVKRSRSDSASIVAIAASRTDLAFEMLGYPYEDVDSELMTWIAEAIEEQKQDTLEAKTVGTIPRVAPKLNRLLSLMRCLLSVGREQPAWTIARELSDSDVVVGSQRARDSVLITLLTTNRQEWLARLAVRPGESSLPTETERLLIVSLSEMDAKTWEMMLESLSELMPTVAMDRRVSILFDLCRGEIPVEFEEASRFRTFYESLASPPPSGRRALVRRTVPRRLNLQVASFFSRLGQVEIASEVLATLAAQGDIGATFSMAERELDFGRGESAASGFERIWNMVSATSSSTHSSTAIRYLRQNPVQLNYAVKATVGQWNLARRQGDSQLAEQLERQIRLLLCSPSTELRSVLLEYLGERGERSIALEGYRTLLPMTAFGSAGTTELYDVARHYAAIVRESDPIEAARWFDLAVGGTLETTYFRAVAYISLPVYVRRWLLEGAIENGDAEQVQRHLDRIERLDPLDIDVAERLIPKMREKGMDAIADAAFNRVWASGRAYVADYPFDATKTNNLAWVAAMNKRELEGAAALAEQAVYFEPDSAIYRDTLAEILFLSDRVPEALQIETGCLLDDPGQWHLHEQIEKYSEAMR
;
A
#
# COMPACT_ATOMS: atom_id res chain seq x y z
N MET A 1 -33.18 -18.06 49.75
CA MET A 1 -32.60 -16.80 50.26
C MET A 1 -31.32 -16.52 49.48
N ALA A 2 -31.09 -15.24 49.16
CA ALA A 2 -30.12 -14.64 48.22
C ALA A 2 -28.69 -15.21 48.21
N GLY A 3 -27.87 -15.09 47.17
CA GLY A 3 -27.99 -14.32 45.92
C GLY A 3 -26.86 -14.69 44.94
N LYS A 4 -27.17 -14.63 43.64
CA LYS A 4 -26.26 -14.77 42.50
C LYS A 4 -25.95 -13.36 41.96
N ASN A 5 -24.69 -13.11 41.59
CA ASN A 5 -24.17 -12.16 40.58
C ASN A 5 -22.67 -12.52 40.44
N GLY A 6 -22.05 -12.77 39.29
CA GLY A 6 -22.35 -12.35 37.92
C GLY A 6 -21.23 -11.44 37.41
N CYS A 7 -20.00 -11.94 37.28
CA CYS A 7 -18.88 -11.26 36.62
C CYS A 7 -18.42 -12.14 35.45
N GLN A 8 -18.92 -11.86 34.25
CA GLN A 8 -18.36 -12.37 33.00
C GLN A 8 -17.32 -11.35 32.51
N SER A 9 -16.07 -11.76 32.56
CA SER A 9 -14.92 -11.06 31.98
C SER A 9 -14.96 -11.21 30.45
N LEU A 10 -14.98 -10.08 29.73
CA LEU A 10 -14.74 -10.01 28.29
C LEU A 10 -13.31 -10.50 28.00
N MET A 11 -13.17 -11.66 27.38
CA MET A 11 -11.93 -12.07 26.72
C MET A 11 -11.75 -11.25 25.44
N TYR A 12 -10.82 -10.29 25.45
CA TYR A 12 -10.18 -9.81 24.23
C TYR A 12 -9.33 -10.95 23.66
N ARG A 13 -9.80 -11.59 22.58
CA ARG A 13 -8.97 -12.45 21.73
C ARG A 13 -8.06 -11.56 20.89
N THR A 14 -6.88 -11.24 21.41
CA THR A 14 -5.72 -10.86 20.60
C THR A 14 -5.42 -12.02 19.65
N ARG A 15 -5.70 -11.84 18.36
CA ARG A 15 -5.17 -12.71 17.31
C ARG A 15 -3.66 -12.47 17.26
N THR A 16 -2.89 -13.38 17.82
CA THR A 16 -1.48 -13.57 17.44
C THR A 16 -1.47 -14.03 15.99
N CYS A 17 -1.31 -13.10 15.04
CA CYS A 17 -1.02 -13.43 13.66
C CYS A 17 0.38 -14.07 13.59
N SER A 18 0.45 -15.26 13.02
CA SER A 18 1.71 -15.94 12.72
C SER A 18 2.47 -15.16 11.63
N LEU A 19 3.77 -15.00 11.84
CA LEU A 19 4.78 -14.31 11.00
C LEU A 19 4.85 -14.72 9.51
N HIS A 20 4.03 -15.65 9.00
CA HIS A 20 4.20 -16.25 7.66
C HIS A 20 3.25 -15.75 6.56
N ASP A 21 2.27 -14.89 6.85
CA ASP A 21 1.38 -14.32 5.81
C ASP A 21 1.85 -12.93 5.30
N ALA A 22 2.93 -12.37 5.87
CA ALA A 22 3.47 -11.07 5.49
C ALA A 22 4.45 -11.12 4.30
N ASP A 23 5.06 -12.28 4.03
CA ASP A 23 6.23 -12.39 3.13
C ASP A 23 5.92 -12.17 1.64
N GLY A 24 4.71 -12.49 1.17
CA GLY A 24 4.33 -12.36 -0.24
C GLY A 24 3.95 -10.95 -0.69
N ALA A 25 3.54 -10.07 0.24
CA ALA A 25 3.22 -8.67 -0.06
C ALA A 25 4.47 -7.76 -0.03
N GLU A 26 5.60 -8.25 0.49
CA GLU A 26 6.84 -7.48 0.64
C GLU A 26 7.77 -7.52 -0.57
N LEU A 27 7.75 -8.61 -1.35
CA LEU A 27 8.59 -8.74 -2.54
C LEU A 27 8.22 -7.71 -3.63
N SER A 28 6.92 -7.44 -3.83
CA SER A 28 6.46 -6.35 -4.70
C SER A 28 6.71 -4.94 -4.14
N ARG A 29 7.02 -4.80 -2.84
CA ARG A 29 7.28 -3.52 -2.18
C ARG A 29 8.73 -3.02 -2.37
N PHE A 30 9.69 -3.89 -2.67
CA PHE A 30 11.11 -3.52 -2.83
C PHE A 30 11.58 -3.34 -4.29
N GLU A 31 10.78 -3.74 -5.30
CA GLU A 31 11.15 -3.72 -6.73
C GLU A 31 11.31 -2.33 -7.38
N TRP A 32 11.14 -1.24 -6.65
CA TRP A 32 11.05 0.10 -7.24
C TRP A 32 12.35 0.55 -7.96
N GLU A 33 13.55 0.34 -7.42
CA GLU A 33 14.78 0.76 -8.14
C GLU A 33 15.26 -0.23 -9.21
N PHE A 34 15.01 -1.54 -9.07
CA PHE A 34 15.38 -2.49 -10.13
C PHE A 34 14.38 -2.48 -11.30
N GLY A 35 13.09 -2.23 -11.02
CA GLY A 35 12.06 -2.07 -12.05
C GLY A 35 12.13 -0.72 -12.78
N ASP A 36 12.50 0.36 -12.09
CA ASP A 36 12.63 1.70 -12.68
C ASP A 36 13.88 1.83 -13.57
N ARG A 37 14.96 1.05 -13.31
CA ARG A 37 16.12 0.95 -14.22
C ARG A 37 15.76 0.36 -15.60
N ARG A 38 14.75 -0.53 -15.70
CA ARG A 38 14.26 -1.02 -17.00
C ARG A 38 13.33 -0.03 -17.72
N ARG A 39 12.72 0.93 -17.02
CA ARG A 39 11.77 1.91 -17.61
C ARG A 39 12.40 3.26 -17.94
N ARG A 40 13.50 3.66 -17.29
CA ARG A 40 14.15 4.96 -17.52
C ARG A 40 14.78 5.15 -18.90
N TRP A 41 15.01 4.08 -19.66
CA TRP A 41 15.47 4.17 -21.05
C TRP A 41 14.38 4.48 -22.09
N SER A 42 13.10 4.53 -21.69
CA SER A 42 11.98 4.75 -22.65
C SER A 42 11.17 6.03 -22.46
N ALA A 43 11.48 6.88 -21.48
CA ALA A 43 10.71 8.11 -21.19
C ALA A 43 11.41 9.43 -21.57
N GLY A 44 12.54 9.37 -22.28
CA GLY A 44 13.30 10.53 -22.73
C GLY A 44 12.89 11.08 -24.10
N CYS A 45 11.60 11.15 -24.45
CA CYS A 45 11.16 11.82 -25.69
C CYS A 45 9.65 12.12 -25.66
N ILE A 46 9.29 13.39 -25.44
CA ILE A 46 8.22 14.18 -26.11
C ILE A 46 7.95 15.39 -25.21
N TYR A 47 8.74 16.46 -25.39
CA TYR A 47 8.32 17.83 -25.09
C TYR A 47 9.16 18.76 -25.94
N LEU A 48 8.56 19.33 -27.01
CA LEU A 48 8.87 20.64 -27.58
C LEU A 48 7.91 20.91 -28.75
N LEU A 49 6.91 21.77 -28.52
CA LEU A 49 6.66 22.96 -29.36
C LEU A 49 5.46 23.74 -28.79
N SER A 50 5.79 24.92 -28.26
CA SER A 50 4.84 25.96 -27.89
C SER A 50 5.15 27.26 -28.64
N LEU A 51 4.11 28.09 -28.75
CA LEU A 51 4.04 29.54 -28.97
C LEU A 51 3.90 30.13 -30.39
N ALA A 52 2.73 30.75 -30.62
CA ALA A 52 2.53 32.20 -30.88
C ALA A 52 1.07 32.46 -31.34
N LEU A 53 0.35 33.57 -31.12
CA LEU A 53 0.33 34.74 -30.23
C LEU A 53 -0.94 35.54 -30.65
N VAL A 54 -1.70 36.11 -29.69
CA VAL A 54 -2.40 37.44 -29.69
C VAL A 54 -3.45 37.75 -30.80
N GLY A 55 -4.62 38.37 -30.59
CA GLY A 55 -5.27 39.11 -29.49
C GLY A 55 -6.37 40.03 -30.09
N CYS A 56 -7.26 40.58 -29.22
CA CYS A 56 -8.16 41.76 -29.34
C CYS A 56 -9.50 41.45 -28.61
N LEU A 57 -9.75 41.94 -27.39
CA LEU A 57 -10.24 43.27 -26.96
C LEU A 57 -11.71 43.62 -27.34
N PHE A 58 -12.55 43.66 -26.29
CA PHE A 58 -13.86 44.31 -25.96
C PHE A 58 -14.37 45.50 -26.83
N PRO A 59 -15.64 46.02 -26.75
CA PRO A 59 -16.56 46.05 -25.57
C PRO A 59 -18.12 46.06 -25.77
N SER A 60 -18.83 45.86 -24.64
CA SER A 60 -20.02 46.56 -24.09
C SER A 60 -21.43 46.65 -24.77
N ALA A 61 -22.42 46.20 -23.98
CA ALA A 61 -23.63 46.88 -23.46
C ALA A 61 -24.79 47.38 -24.37
N LEU A 62 -26.03 47.00 -23.99
CA LEU A 62 -27.27 47.82 -23.85
C LEU A 62 -28.48 46.86 -23.63
N GLN A 63 -29.08 46.72 -22.44
CA GLN A 63 -30.11 47.55 -21.77
C GLN A 63 -31.50 47.62 -22.45
N ALA A 64 -32.47 46.99 -21.77
CA ALA A 64 -33.85 47.39 -21.44
C ALA A 64 -34.88 47.78 -22.54
N GLY A 65 -36.09 47.20 -22.41
CA GLY A 65 -37.33 47.82 -22.94
C GLY A 65 -38.54 46.86 -22.95
N PRO A 66 -39.64 47.16 -22.23
CA PRO A 66 -40.69 46.20 -21.87
C PRO A 66 -41.88 46.18 -22.85
N ARG A 67 -42.74 45.16 -22.74
CA ARG A 67 -44.11 45.22 -23.27
C ARG A 67 -45.12 44.67 -22.26
N ASP A 68 -45.96 45.59 -21.81
CA ASP A 68 -47.26 45.38 -21.17
C ASP A 68 -48.21 44.55 -22.04
N GLY A 69 -49.14 43.87 -21.37
CA GLY A 69 -50.43 43.54 -21.98
C GLY A 69 -51.19 42.38 -21.35
N GLY A 70 -52.06 42.67 -20.38
CA GLY A 70 -53.43 42.13 -20.43
C GLY A 70 -53.80 40.97 -19.50
N ILE A 71 -54.20 41.35 -18.30
CA ILE A 71 -55.17 40.74 -17.37
C ILE A 71 -56.21 39.80 -18.03
N SER A 72 -56.38 38.60 -17.47
CA SER A 72 -57.68 37.91 -17.44
C SER A 72 -57.85 37.04 -16.18
N THR A 73 -58.75 37.51 -15.31
CA THR A 73 -59.70 36.76 -14.47
C THR A 73 -59.20 35.63 -13.57
N ALA A 74 -59.20 35.95 -12.27
CA ALA A 74 -59.12 35.10 -11.11
C ALA A 74 -59.95 33.80 -11.22
N ALA A 75 -59.26 32.67 -11.13
CA ALA A 75 -59.81 31.45 -10.57
C ALA A 75 -59.46 31.43 -9.08
N GLU A 76 -60.50 31.31 -8.24
CA GLU A 76 -60.39 31.17 -6.79
C GLU A 76 -59.38 30.09 -6.43
N THR A 77 -58.27 30.52 -5.83
CA THR A 77 -57.36 29.63 -5.12
C THR A 77 -58.02 29.30 -3.78
N PRO A 78 -58.20 28.02 -3.41
CA PRO A 78 -58.70 27.69 -2.09
C PRO A 78 -57.69 28.16 -1.04
N SER A 79 -58.22 28.84 -0.02
CA SER A 79 -57.54 29.30 1.20
C SER A 79 -56.56 28.25 1.76
N PRO A 80 -55.45 28.65 2.42
CA PRO A 80 -54.55 27.73 3.11
C PRO A 80 -55.38 26.92 4.12
N ALA A 81 -55.42 25.60 3.94
CA ALA A 81 -56.12 24.69 4.83
C ALA A 81 -55.53 24.81 6.24
N ALA A 82 -56.43 24.89 7.23
CA ALA A 82 -56.12 24.93 8.64
C ALA A 82 -55.10 23.85 9.04
N ALA A 83 -54.12 24.22 9.87
CA ALA A 83 -53.28 23.26 10.57
C ALA A 83 -54.17 22.22 11.26
N SER A 84 -54.02 20.95 10.89
CA SER A 84 -54.77 19.86 11.51
C SER A 84 -54.32 19.69 12.95
N SER A 85 -55.19 20.06 13.90
CA SER A 85 -54.94 19.87 15.33
C SER A 85 -55.10 18.41 15.73
N ALA A 86 -54.43 17.98 16.81
CA ALA A 86 -54.54 16.63 17.37
C ALA A 86 -56.01 16.21 17.65
N GLU A 87 -56.91 17.17 17.87
CA GLU A 87 -58.35 16.98 18.07
C GLU A 87 -59.08 16.45 16.81
N GLN A 88 -58.53 16.65 15.62
CA GLN A 88 -59.09 16.12 14.37
C GLN A 88 -58.81 14.62 14.20
N LEU A 89 -57.85 14.05 14.95
CA LEU A 89 -57.61 12.61 15.01
C LEU A 89 -58.72 11.85 15.75
N SER A 90 -59.54 12.55 16.56
CA SER A 90 -60.72 12.03 17.26
C SER A 90 -62.07 12.52 16.69
N ALA A 91 -62.10 13.13 15.49
CA ALA A 91 -63.34 13.65 14.91
C ALA A 91 -64.44 12.58 14.78
N ASP A 92 -65.71 12.89 15.02
CA ASP A 92 -66.81 11.88 15.01
C ASP A 92 -66.94 11.09 13.68
N ASP A 93 -66.57 11.71 12.55
CA ASP A 93 -66.58 11.11 11.21
C ASP A 93 -65.25 10.39 10.90
N TYR A 94 -65.33 9.09 10.60
CA TYR A 94 -64.19 8.26 10.20
C TYR A 94 -63.41 8.85 9.02
N SER A 95 -64.11 9.42 8.03
CA SER A 95 -63.47 9.98 6.84
C SER A 95 -62.59 11.17 7.20
N ARG A 96 -63.03 12.00 8.15
CA ARG A 96 -62.27 13.13 8.67
C ARG A 96 -61.07 12.68 9.50
N ARG A 97 -61.22 11.66 10.36
CA ARG A 97 -60.09 11.08 11.11
C ARG A 97 -59.02 10.51 10.20
N GLN A 98 -59.43 9.81 9.14
CA GLN A 98 -58.51 9.24 8.15
C GLN A 98 -57.79 10.33 7.34
N GLN A 99 -58.51 11.37 6.92
CA GLN A 99 -57.91 12.53 6.25
C GLN A 99 -56.91 13.25 7.16
N ALA A 100 -57.25 13.47 8.43
CA ALA A 100 -56.35 14.07 9.41
C ALA A 100 -55.10 13.19 9.64
N THR A 101 -55.27 11.87 9.77
CA THR A 101 -54.17 10.91 9.91
C THR A 101 -53.22 10.99 8.70
N MET A 102 -53.77 10.99 7.47
CA MET A 102 -52.99 11.05 6.24
C MET A 102 -52.34 12.41 6.00
N GLN A 103 -53.03 13.52 6.33
CA GLN A 103 -52.44 14.87 6.26
C GLN A 103 -51.30 15.03 7.25
N MET A 104 -51.48 14.59 8.49
CA MET A 104 -50.43 14.65 9.50
C MET A 104 -49.24 13.76 9.10
N TRP A 105 -49.47 12.55 8.58
CA TRP A 105 -48.40 11.69 8.04
C TRP A 105 -47.66 12.32 6.86
N ARG A 106 -48.36 13.03 5.97
CA ARG A 106 -47.77 13.74 4.82
C ARG A 106 -46.94 14.96 5.23
N LEU A 107 -47.46 15.76 6.16
CA LEU A 107 -46.89 17.04 6.55
C LEU A 107 -45.95 16.91 7.76
N ARG A 108 -45.05 15.93 7.73
CA ARG A 108 -44.15 15.58 8.85
C ARG A 108 -43.53 16.81 9.51
N GLU A 109 -42.84 17.65 8.75
CA GLU A 109 -42.10 18.81 9.29
C GLU A 109 -42.97 19.73 10.15
N THR A 110 -44.23 19.92 9.76
CA THR A 110 -45.17 20.79 10.50
C THR A 110 -45.98 20.06 11.57
N SER A 111 -46.20 18.74 11.42
CA SER A 111 -47.08 17.95 12.28
C SER A 111 -46.32 17.16 13.36
N ARG A 112 -44.99 17.03 13.26
CA ARG A 112 -44.16 16.14 14.08
C ARG A 112 -44.43 16.28 15.58
N GLN A 113 -44.34 17.49 16.12
CA GLN A 113 -44.55 17.75 17.54
C GLN A 113 -45.98 17.40 17.96
N ALA A 114 -46.96 17.82 17.16
CA ALA A 114 -48.38 17.53 17.42
C ALA A 114 -48.67 16.02 17.41
N VAL A 115 -48.02 15.24 16.54
CA VAL A 115 -48.14 13.78 16.51
C VAL A 115 -47.46 13.13 17.72
N GLN A 116 -46.30 13.63 18.16
CA GLN A 116 -45.62 13.12 19.36
C GLN A 116 -46.46 13.37 20.64
N ASP A 117 -47.07 14.54 20.74
CA ASP A 117 -47.97 14.88 21.85
C ASP A 117 -49.26 14.04 21.79
N ALA A 118 -49.84 13.87 20.59
CA ALA A 118 -51.02 13.04 20.37
C ALA A 118 -50.80 11.55 20.69
N ALA A 119 -49.59 11.03 20.52
CA ALA A 119 -49.26 9.64 20.88
C ALA A 119 -49.32 9.37 22.40
N ARG A 120 -49.29 10.42 23.22
CA ARG A 120 -49.43 10.36 24.69
C ARG A 120 -50.83 10.77 25.16
N HIS A 121 -51.76 10.97 24.23
CA HIS A 121 -53.11 11.44 24.53
C HIS A 121 -53.90 10.40 25.35
N PRO A 122 -54.77 10.81 26.29
CA PRO A 122 -55.57 9.89 27.10
C PRO A 122 -56.63 9.12 26.29
N ASP A 123 -57.02 9.63 25.12
CA ASP A 123 -57.89 8.90 24.17
C ASP A 123 -57.09 7.81 23.44
N PRO A 124 -57.46 6.51 23.60
CA PRO A 124 -56.79 5.42 22.91
C PRO A 124 -56.80 5.54 21.38
N GLU A 125 -57.87 6.08 20.75
CA GLU A 125 -57.93 6.17 19.29
C GLU A 125 -56.95 7.22 18.75
N VAL A 126 -56.85 8.38 19.42
CA VAL A 126 -55.87 9.42 19.10
C VAL A 126 -54.45 8.89 19.30
N ALA A 127 -54.20 8.24 20.42
CA ALA A 127 -52.89 7.66 20.75
C ALA A 127 -52.50 6.57 19.75
N GLU A 128 -53.42 5.71 19.33
CA GLU A 128 -53.16 4.62 18.38
C GLU A 128 -52.88 5.15 16.97
N ARG A 129 -53.67 6.12 16.47
CA ARG A 129 -53.43 6.74 15.16
C ARG A 129 -52.12 7.52 15.13
N ALA A 130 -51.83 8.31 16.17
CA ALA A 130 -50.56 9.00 16.28
C ALA A 130 -49.39 8.02 16.39
N SER A 131 -49.54 6.93 17.16
CA SER A 131 -48.54 5.85 17.23
C SER A 131 -48.34 5.14 15.89
N TRP A 132 -49.39 4.99 15.10
CA TRP A 132 -49.30 4.46 13.73
C TRP A 132 -48.47 5.39 12.83
N ILE A 133 -48.73 6.72 12.88
CA ILE A 133 -47.96 7.71 12.12
C ILE A 133 -46.48 7.66 12.52
N LEU A 134 -46.18 7.67 13.82
CA LEU A 134 -44.79 7.56 14.32
C LEU A 134 -44.13 6.26 13.86
N ARG A 135 -44.87 5.14 13.83
CA ARG A 135 -44.35 3.86 13.34
C ARG A 135 -44.05 3.89 11.85
N GLN A 136 -44.87 4.56 11.04
CA GLN A 136 -44.60 4.74 9.61
C GLN A 136 -43.32 5.55 9.38
N TRP A 137 -43.17 6.69 10.06
CA TRP A 137 -41.96 7.51 9.92
C TRP A 137 -40.70 6.79 10.42
N ARG A 138 -40.76 6.04 11.54
CA ARG A 138 -39.62 5.22 12.03
C ARG A 138 -39.17 4.15 11.04
N ARG A 139 -40.06 3.70 10.17
CA ARG A 139 -39.73 2.74 9.11
C ARG A 139 -39.22 3.45 7.84
N GLY A 140 -39.26 4.78 7.77
CA GLY A 140 -38.98 5.51 6.53
C GLY A 140 -40.11 5.41 5.50
N SER A 141 -41.32 5.01 5.92
CA SER A 141 -42.51 4.97 5.07
C SER A 141 -43.05 6.39 4.90
N LEU A 142 -42.75 6.99 3.76
CA LEU A 142 -43.17 8.33 3.34
C LEU A 142 -44.30 8.25 2.29
N PRO A 143 -45.07 9.34 2.09
CA PRO A 143 -46.12 9.37 1.07
C PRO A 143 -45.62 9.10 -0.36
N GLU A 144 -44.37 9.50 -0.63
CA GLU A 144 -43.68 9.31 -1.90
C GLU A 144 -43.04 7.92 -2.03
N THR A 145 -43.06 7.10 -0.96
CA THR A 145 -42.47 5.75 -0.99
C THR A 145 -43.23 4.85 -1.97
N PRO A 146 -42.54 4.19 -2.92
CA PRO A 146 -43.17 3.30 -3.89
C PRO A 146 -44.05 2.22 -3.22
N PRO A 147 -45.21 1.84 -3.79
CA PRO A 147 -46.16 0.92 -3.15
C PRO A 147 -45.57 -0.46 -2.81
N GLU A 148 -44.63 -0.95 -3.61
CA GLU A 148 -43.93 -2.22 -3.37
C GLU A 148 -43.05 -2.14 -2.12
N LEU A 149 -42.38 -1.01 -1.92
CA LEU A 149 -41.49 -0.72 -0.80
C LEU A 149 -42.29 -0.45 0.48
N ALA A 150 -43.40 0.28 0.37
CA ALA A 150 -44.34 0.46 1.48
C ALA A 150 -44.88 -0.87 2.02
N ARG A 151 -45.13 -1.86 1.14
CA ARG A 151 -45.53 -3.22 1.56
C ARG A 151 -44.41 -3.96 2.28
N LEU A 152 -43.17 -3.84 1.80
CA LEU A 152 -42.00 -4.46 2.42
C LEU A 152 -41.75 -3.88 3.82
N LEU A 153 -41.82 -2.55 3.94
CA LEU A 153 -41.75 -1.80 5.20
C LEU A 153 -42.91 -2.15 6.16
N GLN A 154 -44.09 -2.50 5.65
CA GLN A 154 -45.21 -2.91 6.50
C GLN A 154 -45.00 -4.28 7.14
N GLN A 155 -44.32 -5.20 6.46
CA GLN A 155 -44.17 -6.60 6.84
C GLN A 155 -42.99 -6.89 7.78
N ASN A 156 -42.02 -5.97 7.88
CA ASN A 156 -40.76 -6.23 8.56
C ASN A 156 -40.37 -5.05 9.47
N ASP A 157 -40.14 -5.33 10.76
CA ASP A 157 -39.70 -4.35 11.78
C ASP A 157 -38.17 -4.38 11.99
N ASP A 158 -37.44 -5.13 11.17
CA ASP A 158 -35.98 -5.26 11.28
C ASP A 158 -35.27 -4.01 10.71
N PRO A 159 -34.30 -3.42 11.45
CA PRO A 159 -33.39 -2.40 10.92
C PRO A 159 -32.75 -2.73 9.56
N SER A 160 -32.67 -4.01 9.17
CA SER A 160 -32.18 -4.43 7.85
C SER A 160 -32.95 -3.83 6.66
N VAL A 161 -34.21 -3.42 6.85
CA VAL A 161 -34.99 -2.80 5.76
C VAL A 161 -34.47 -1.41 5.39
N LEU A 162 -33.85 -0.69 6.34
CA LEU A 162 -33.26 0.62 6.04
C LEU A 162 -32.02 0.50 5.14
N GLU A 163 -31.29 -0.61 5.22
CA GLU A 163 -30.21 -0.91 4.27
C GLU A 163 -30.77 -1.15 2.85
N GLU A 164 -31.94 -1.78 2.71
CA GLU A 164 -32.59 -1.96 1.41
C GLU A 164 -33.07 -0.61 0.82
N LEU A 165 -33.53 0.30 1.67
CA LEU A 165 -33.85 1.68 1.26
C LEU A 165 -32.62 2.43 0.75
N LEU A 166 -31.46 2.24 1.38
CA LEU A 166 -30.18 2.78 0.88
C LEU A 166 -29.80 2.19 -0.47
N GLU A 167 -29.92 0.87 -0.64
CA GLU A 167 -29.68 0.22 -1.93
C GLU A 167 -30.59 0.77 -3.04
N MET A 168 -31.81 1.22 -2.69
CA MET A 168 -32.78 1.83 -3.59
C MET A 168 -32.65 3.36 -3.75
N GLY A 169 -31.65 4.00 -3.14
CA GLY A 169 -31.43 5.46 -3.26
C GLY A 169 -32.42 6.31 -2.47
N GLN A 170 -33.24 5.71 -1.59
CA GLN A 170 -34.26 6.40 -0.81
C GLN A 170 -33.67 7.05 0.45
N PHE A 171 -32.66 7.91 0.29
CA PHE A 171 -31.91 8.51 1.40
C PHE A 171 -32.80 9.36 2.32
N SER A 172 -33.74 10.14 1.77
CA SER A 172 -34.68 10.96 2.55
C SER A 172 -35.55 10.12 3.49
N ALA A 173 -36.01 8.95 3.04
CA ALA A 173 -36.75 7.99 3.86
C ALA A 173 -35.91 7.47 5.04
N VAL A 174 -34.63 7.16 4.79
CA VAL A 174 -33.71 6.69 5.84
C VAL A 174 -33.39 7.81 6.83
N VAL A 175 -33.17 9.04 6.36
CA VAL A 175 -32.98 10.23 7.22
C VAL A 175 -34.15 10.38 8.19
N VAL A 176 -35.39 10.32 7.68
CA VAL A 176 -36.59 10.40 8.52
C VAL A 176 -36.64 9.27 9.54
N ALA A 177 -36.31 8.04 9.14
CA ALA A 177 -36.30 6.89 10.03
C ALA A 177 -35.28 7.03 11.18
N VAL A 178 -34.08 7.54 10.87
CA VAL A 178 -33.03 7.79 11.87
C VAL A 178 -33.46 8.89 12.85
N GLU A 179 -34.00 10.01 12.35
CA GLU A 179 -34.47 11.11 13.20
C GLU A 179 -35.63 10.71 14.12
N GLU A 180 -36.55 9.84 13.67
CA GLU A 180 -37.65 9.35 14.51
C GLU A 180 -37.25 8.21 15.46
N SER A 181 -36.07 7.62 15.25
CA SER A 181 -35.49 6.62 16.15
C SER A 181 -34.73 7.27 17.32
N ALA A 182 -34.63 8.60 17.34
CA ALA A 182 -34.06 9.37 18.44
C ALA A 182 -34.71 9.00 19.80
N GLY A 183 -33.87 8.75 20.81
CA GLY A 183 -34.32 8.37 22.16
C GLY A 183 -34.79 6.92 22.34
N THR A 184 -34.61 6.05 21.34
CA THR A 184 -34.94 4.61 21.45
C THR A 184 -33.72 3.75 21.83
N ALA A 185 -33.94 2.62 22.49
CA ALA A 185 -32.86 1.67 22.86
C ALA A 185 -32.15 1.04 21.63
N GLN A 186 -32.75 1.11 20.44
CA GLN A 186 -32.20 0.54 19.21
C GLN A 186 -31.40 1.56 18.38
N ARG A 187 -31.40 2.84 18.76
CA ARG A 187 -30.74 3.93 18.00
C ARG A 187 -29.26 3.65 17.73
N THR A 188 -28.49 3.29 18.75
CA THR A 188 -27.04 3.06 18.61
C THR A 188 -26.72 1.93 17.64
N LEU A 189 -27.45 0.81 17.75
CA LEU A 189 -27.28 -0.32 16.84
C LEU A 189 -27.66 0.06 15.39
N LEU A 190 -28.71 0.86 15.22
CA LEU A 190 -29.12 1.35 13.91
C LEU A 190 -28.03 2.23 13.28
N HIS A 191 -27.50 3.20 14.04
CA HIS A 191 -26.44 4.10 13.56
C HIS A 191 -25.21 3.30 13.12
N GLN A 192 -24.70 2.39 13.96
CA GLN A 192 -23.54 1.55 13.63
C GLN A 192 -23.76 0.71 12.36
N ARG A 193 -24.96 0.16 12.17
CA ARG A 193 -25.27 -0.61 10.95
C ARG A 193 -25.31 0.26 9.70
N LEU A 194 -25.95 1.42 9.77
CA LEU A 194 -26.00 2.36 8.64
C LEU A 194 -24.63 2.94 8.32
N ALA A 195 -23.82 3.29 9.32
CA ALA A 195 -22.44 3.76 9.14
C ALA A 195 -21.56 2.67 8.48
N ALA A 196 -21.68 1.42 8.92
CA ALA A 196 -21.00 0.29 8.30
C ALA A 196 -21.45 0.06 6.84
N ALA A 197 -22.74 0.18 6.55
CA ALA A 197 -23.27 0.07 5.19
C ALA A 197 -22.72 1.19 4.30
N LEU A 198 -22.81 2.45 4.75
CA LEU A 198 -22.25 3.61 4.06
C LEU A 198 -20.76 3.44 3.79
N THR A 199 -19.97 3.03 4.78
CA THR A 199 -18.53 2.82 4.62
C THR A 199 -18.21 1.75 3.58
N ARG A 200 -18.96 0.64 3.59
CA ARG A 200 -18.71 -0.50 2.71
C ARG A 200 -19.17 -0.25 1.27
N ARG A 201 -20.26 0.50 1.05
CA ARG A 201 -20.92 0.65 -0.27
C ARG A 201 -21.04 2.09 -0.73
N PHE A 202 -20.26 3.00 -0.15
CA PHE A 202 -20.23 4.43 -0.47
C PHE A 202 -20.27 4.73 -1.98
N PRO A 203 -19.46 4.07 -2.86
CA PRO A 203 -19.48 4.36 -4.29
C PRO A 203 -20.83 4.16 -4.96
N VAL A 204 -21.57 3.13 -4.52
CA VAL A 204 -22.90 2.81 -5.05
C VAL A 204 -23.89 3.89 -4.61
N TYR A 205 -23.86 4.28 -3.34
CA TYR A 205 -24.77 5.28 -2.80
C TYR A 205 -24.53 6.67 -3.38
N VAL A 206 -23.26 7.09 -3.52
CA VAL A 206 -22.91 8.36 -4.16
C VAL A 206 -23.32 8.40 -5.62
N ARG A 207 -23.00 7.37 -6.41
CA ARG A 207 -23.39 7.30 -7.82
C ARG A 207 -24.90 7.40 -7.98
N ARG A 208 -25.66 6.70 -7.12
CA ARG A 208 -27.12 6.72 -7.15
C ARG A 208 -27.68 8.09 -6.72
N ALA A 209 -27.16 8.66 -5.64
CA ALA A 209 -27.55 9.98 -5.16
C ALA A 209 -27.29 11.07 -6.20
N ASP A 210 -26.17 11.01 -6.92
CA ASP A 210 -25.84 11.94 -8.01
C ASP A 210 -26.82 11.81 -9.19
N GLN A 211 -27.15 10.58 -9.59
CA GLN A 211 -28.09 10.31 -10.68
C GLN A 211 -29.54 10.69 -10.36
N GLU A 212 -29.99 10.47 -9.12
CA GLU A 212 -31.38 10.71 -8.68
C GLU A 212 -31.57 12.10 -8.04
N GLY A 213 -30.51 12.91 -7.92
CA GLY A 213 -30.57 14.24 -7.30
C GLY A 213 -30.66 14.23 -5.76
N GLY A 214 -30.31 13.13 -5.11
CA GLY A 214 -30.39 12.89 -3.67
C GLY A 214 -29.11 13.19 -2.87
N LEU A 215 -28.12 13.89 -3.44
CA LEU A 215 -26.82 14.14 -2.79
C LEU A 215 -26.93 14.88 -1.44
N ILE A 216 -27.86 15.83 -1.32
CA ILE A 216 -28.10 16.56 -0.08
C ILE A 216 -28.69 15.63 1.00
N ASP A 217 -29.56 14.70 0.62
CA ASP A 217 -30.11 13.72 1.57
C ASP A 217 -29.06 12.69 1.99
N LEU A 218 -28.16 12.29 1.09
CA LEU A 218 -27.00 11.47 1.44
C LEU A 218 -26.08 12.20 2.42
N LEU A 219 -25.76 13.47 2.18
CA LEU A 219 -24.97 14.30 3.10
C LEU A 219 -25.64 14.39 4.50
N ARG A 220 -26.95 14.64 4.55
CA ARG A 220 -27.73 14.65 5.80
C ARG A 220 -27.68 13.31 6.51
N LEU A 221 -27.74 12.21 5.76
CA LEU A 221 -27.63 10.88 6.35
C LEU A 221 -26.25 10.67 6.98
N VAL A 222 -25.16 10.99 6.26
CA VAL A 222 -23.78 10.91 6.79
C VAL A 222 -23.65 11.75 8.06
N ASP A 223 -24.19 12.98 8.09
CA ASP A 223 -24.22 13.86 9.25
C ASP A 223 -24.94 13.26 10.48
N LEU A 224 -26.01 12.48 10.27
CA LEU A 224 -26.80 11.88 11.34
C LEU A 224 -26.24 10.56 11.88
N VAL A 225 -25.49 9.81 11.06
CA VAL A 225 -25.04 8.44 11.41
C VAL A 225 -23.54 8.30 11.57
N ALA A 226 -22.75 9.34 11.31
CA ALA A 226 -21.30 9.30 11.49
C ALA A 226 -20.92 8.77 12.88
N ASP A 227 -20.03 7.79 12.92
CA ASP A 227 -19.55 7.13 14.13
C ASP A 227 -18.01 7.09 14.22
N SER A 228 -17.34 7.73 13.26
CA SER A 228 -15.88 7.76 13.14
C SER A 228 -15.38 9.11 12.60
N LYS A 229 -14.10 9.38 12.81
CA LYS A 229 -13.42 10.56 12.24
C LYS A 229 -13.41 10.52 10.70
N GLU A 230 -13.31 9.34 10.11
CA GLU A 230 -13.33 9.17 8.65
C GLU A 230 -14.68 9.53 8.03
N MET A 231 -15.77 9.19 8.73
CA MET A 231 -17.12 9.61 8.33
C MET A 231 -17.32 11.13 8.49
N ALA A 232 -16.74 11.76 9.51
CA ALA A 232 -16.77 13.22 9.65
C ALA A 232 -15.97 13.92 8.54
N VAL A 233 -14.79 13.41 8.17
CA VAL A 233 -14.01 13.89 7.03
C VAL A 233 -14.80 13.73 5.72
N CYS A 234 -15.43 12.57 5.51
CA CYS A 234 -16.34 12.32 4.38
C CYS A 234 -17.44 13.39 4.29
N ARG A 235 -18.13 13.68 5.41
CA ARG A 235 -19.15 14.73 5.47
C ARG A 235 -18.61 16.09 5.03
N ILE A 236 -17.50 16.53 5.62
CA ILE A 236 -16.92 17.85 5.33
C ILE A 236 -16.50 17.97 3.86
N GLN A 237 -15.91 16.93 3.28
CA GLN A 237 -15.57 16.95 1.86
C GLN A 237 -16.79 16.94 0.95
N LEU A 238 -17.85 16.18 1.30
CA LEU A 238 -19.12 16.26 0.60
C LEU A 238 -19.70 17.68 0.67
N MET A 239 -19.58 18.39 1.81
CA MET A 239 -20.00 19.79 1.90
C MET A 239 -19.20 20.69 0.95
N GLN A 240 -17.87 20.52 0.88
CA GLN A 240 -17.02 21.27 -0.06
C GLN A 240 -17.41 21.02 -1.52
N GLU A 241 -17.55 19.75 -1.92
CA GLU A 241 -17.91 19.36 -3.29
C GLU A 241 -19.34 19.77 -3.68
N LEU A 242 -20.24 19.90 -2.70
CA LEU A 242 -21.62 20.34 -2.91
C LEU A 242 -21.81 21.85 -2.74
N GLY A 243 -20.77 22.59 -2.36
CA GLY A 243 -20.84 24.04 -2.11
C GLY A 243 -21.70 24.42 -0.90
N VAL A 244 -21.81 23.53 0.09
CA VAL A 244 -22.50 23.79 1.36
C VAL A 244 -21.53 24.49 2.32
N GLU A 245 -21.87 25.70 2.75
CA GLU A 245 -21.06 26.47 3.70
C GLU A 245 -21.01 25.77 5.07
N PHE A 246 -19.84 25.82 5.70
CA PHE A 246 -19.62 25.39 7.09
C PHE A 246 -18.67 26.34 7.80
N ASP A 247 -18.76 26.33 9.11
CA ASP A 247 -18.03 27.16 10.07
C ASP A 247 -17.51 26.30 11.24
N ASP A 248 -16.92 26.95 12.24
CA ASP A 248 -16.33 26.27 13.38
C ASP A 248 -17.35 25.53 14.26
N ASP A 249 -18.60 25.98 14.26
CA ASP A 249 -19.70 25.35 15.00
C ASP A 249 -20.23 24.08 14.29
N SER A 250 -19.89 23.91 13.01
CA SER A 250 -20.37 22.81 12.16
C SER A 250 -19.27 21.85 11.69
N LEU A 251 -18.06 21.92 12.29
CA LEU A 251 -16.95 21.00 12.03
C LEU A 251 -17.28 19.54 12.36
N LEU A 252 -18.05 19.32 13.43
CA LEU A 252 -18.49 17.99 13.83
C LEU A 252 -19.88 17.67 13.27
N PRO A 253 -20.15 16.39 12.93
CA PRO A 253 -21.47 15.95 12.52
C PRO A 253 -22.47 16.04 13.67
N ARG A 254 -23.77 16.14 13.38
CA ARG A 254 -24.82 16.11 14.43
C ARG A 254 -24.77 14.84 15.28
N ALA A 255 -24.33 13.73 14.71
CA ALA A 255 -24.11 12.48 15.44
C ALA A 255 -23.10 12.62 16.62
N ALA A 256 -22.22 13.62 16.58
CA ALA A 256 -21.20 13.85 17.60
C ALA A 256 -21.75 14.30 18.97
N GLU A 257 -23.03 14.67 19.06
CA GLU A 257 -23.71 14.89 20.34
C GLU A 257 -23.67 13.63 21.25
N ASP A 258 -23.71 12.45 20.64
CA ASP A 258 -23.76 11.16 21.34
C ASP A 258 -22.38 10.48 21.44
N TRP A 259 -21.31 11.13 20.96
CA TRP A 259 -19.94 10.58 20.97
C TRP A 259 -19.26 10.72 22.33
N THR A 260 -18.19 9.94 22.53
CA THR A 260 -17.28 10.17 23.65
C THR A 260 -16.51 11.48 23.45
N GLU A 261 -16.14 12.12 24.55
CA GLU A 261 -15.35 13.36 24.51
C GLU A 261 -14.02 13.16 23.75
N LEU A 262 -13.37 12.02 23.96
CA LEU A 262 -12.14 11.66 23.25
C LEU A 262 -12.33 11.65 21.73
N LEU A 263 -13.40 10.99 21.23
CA LEU A 263 -13.67 10.91 19.80
C LEU A 263 -14.01 12.28 19.20
N ARG A 264 -14.74 13.13 19.94
CA ARG A 264 -15.04 14.51 19.52
C ARG A 264 -13.76 15.33 19.35
N GLN A 265 -12.91 15.33 20.37
CA GLN A 265 -11.64 16.05 20.38
C GLN A 265 -10.69 15.58 19.28
N GLU A 266 -10.54 14.26 19.11
CA GLU A 266 -9.73 13.68 18.04
C GLU A 266 -10.27 14.08 16.66
N THR A 267 -11.59 13.94 16.45
CA THR A 267 -12.20 14.23 15.15
C THR A 267 -12.10 15.70 14.77
N GLU A 268 -12.28 16.62 15.73
CA GLU A 268 -12.17 18.05 15.45
C GLU A 268 -10.75 18.43 14.98
N VAL A 269 -9.71 17.91 15.65
CA VAL A 269 -8.32 18.13 15.26
C VAL A 269 -8.03 17.54 13.87
N VAL A 270 -8.54 16.32 13.60
CA VAL A 270 -8.37 15.64 12.30
C VAL A 270 -9.03 16.43 11.17
N VAL A 271 -10.27 16.89 11.36
CA VAL A 271 -11.01 17.69 10.38
C VAL A 271 -10.27 18.99 10.09
N LEU A 272 -9.81 19.71 11.12
CA LEU A 272 -9.00 20.92 10.93
C LEU A 272 -7.70 20.62 10.17
N GLY A 273 -7.03 19.51 10.48
CA GLY A 273 -5.83 19.08 9.79
C GLY A 273 -6.05 18.77 8.30
N VAL A 274 -7.13 18.07 7.98
CA VAL A 274 -7.56 17.78 6.60
C VAL A 274 -7.92 19.06 5.83
N LEU A 275 -8.53 20.04 6.51
CA LEU A 275 -8.84 21.36 5.94
C LEU A 275 -7.59 22.25 5.75
N GLY A 276 -6.40 21.79 6.17
CA GLY A 276 -5.16 22.58 6.12
C GLY A 276 -5.05 23.64 7.23
N ARG A 277 -5.98 23.67 8.20
CA ARG A 277 -6.02 24.60 9.34
C ARG A 277 -5.17 24.09 10.50
N LEU A 278 -3.92 23.70 10.21
CA LEU A 278 -3.01 23.06 11.17
C LEU A 278 -2.66 23.91 12.41
N PRO A 279 -2.50 25.25 12.33
CA PRO A 279 -2.28 26.08 13.52
C PRO A 279 -3.43 25.96 14.52
N GLU A 280 -4.67 26.01 14.03
CA GLU A 280 -5.88 25.89 14.85
C GLU A 280 -6.01 24.48 15.42
N ALA A 281 -5.73 23.45 14.60
CA ALA A 281 -5.68 22.07 15.06
C ALA A 281 -4.70 21.89 16.24
N SER A 282 -3.55 22.56 16.20
CA SER A 282 -2.55 22.55 17.27
C SER A 282 -3.02 23.27 18.52
N GLU A 283 -3.71 24.40 18.38
CA GLU A 283 -4.31 25.12 19.51
C GLU A 283 -5.37 24.27 20.21
N ARG A 284 -6.26 23.61 19.46
CA ARG A 284 -7.25 22.68 20.02
C ARG A 284 -6.58 21.49 20.72
N ALA A 285 -5.62 20.84 20.07
CA ALA A 285 -4.89 19.72 20.66
C ALA A 285 -4.18 20.12 21.98
N ARG A 286 -3.61 21.32 22.05
CA ARG A 286 -3.00 21.88 23.25
C ARG A 286 -4.02 22.17 24.34
N ALA A 287 -5.18 22.75 23.99
CA ALA A 287 -6.26 23.01 24.93
C ALA A 287 -6.84 21.72 25.55
N TYR A 288 -6.89 20.64 24.77
CA TYR A 288 -7.32 19.31 25.23
C TYR A 288 -6.24 18.56 26.03
N GLY A 289 -4.99 19.04 26.05
CA GLY A 289 -3.87 18.35 26.68
C GLY A 289 -3.48 17.05 25.97
N ASN A 290 -3.85 16.88 24.69
CA ASN A 290 -3.52 15.69 23.91
C ASN A 290 -2.18 15.88 23.18
N HIS A 291 -1.09 15.52 23.85
CA HIS A 291 0.27 15.65 23.32
C HIS A 291 0.51 14.82 22.05
N ALA A 292 -0.18 13.69 21.86
CA ALA A 292 -0.02 12.86 20.67
C ALA A 292 -0.57 13.58 19.43
N LEU A 293 -1.78 14.15 19.53
CA LEU A 293 -2.38 14.94 18.46
C LEU A 293 -1.61 16.23 18.17
N LEU A 294 -1.16 16.93 19.22
CA LEU A 294 -0.36 18.15 19.08
C LEU A 294 0.92 17.88 18.29
N ARG A 295 1.61 16.78 18.62
CA ARG A 295 2.81 16.34 17.90
C ARG A 295 2.53 16.09 16.42
N VAL A 296 1.45 15.38 16.08
CA VAL A 296 1.09 15.15 14.66
C VAL A 296 0.82 16.49 13.96
N CYS A 297 0.12 17.44 14.60
CA CYS A 297 -0.10 18.76 14.02
C CYS A 297 1.20 19.54 13.80
N GLN A 298 2.14 19.48 14.75
CA GLN A 298 3.46 20.11 14.63
C GLN A 298 4.30 19.44 13.52
N MET A 299 4.27 18.11 13.42
CA MET A 299 4.93 17.35 12.35
C MET A 299 4.42 17.78 10.97
N LEU A 300 3.09 17.88 10.82
CA LEU A 300 2.46 18.34 9.59
C LEU A 300 2.78 19.81 9.28
N GLN A 301 3.06 20.65 10.28
CA GLN A 301 3.51 22.04 10.08
C GLN A 301 5.03 22.16 9.83
N GLY A 302 5.81 21.12 10.09
CA GLY A 302 7.26 21.20 10.09
C GLY A 302 7.85 21.91 11.32
N ASP A 303 7.10 22.03 12.42
CA ASP A 303 7.57 22.62 13.69
C ASP A 303 8.39 21.61 14.51
N TRP A 304 9.48 21.14 13.90
CA TRP A 304 10.36 20.12 14.47
C TRP A 304 11.10 20.61 15.71
N GLN A 305 11.45 21.90 15.75
CA GLN A 305 12.19 22.48 16.87
C GLN A 305 11.38 22.45 18.18
N SER A 306 10.07 22.71 18.13
CA SER A 306 9.21 22.65 19.31
C SER A 306 9.05 21.20 19.78
N ILE A 307 8.85 20.25 18.86
CA ILE A 307 8.77 18.82 19.18
C ILE A 307 10.07 18.37 19.89
N ALA A 308 11.24 18.70 19.35
CA ALA A 308 12.53 18.30 19.92
C ALA A 308 12.70 18.80 21.37
N ARG A 309 12.34 20.06 21.63
CA ARG A 309 12.43 20.67 22.97
C ARG A 309 11.43 20.05 23.94
N GLU A 310 10.16 19.93 23.54
CA GLU A 310 9.11 19.40 24.41
C GLU A 310 9.35 17.93 24.77
N THR A 311 9.71 17.11 23.78
CA THR A 311 9.94 15.68 23.96
C THR A 311 11.24 15.39 24.73
N SER A 312 12.32 16.16 24.53
CA SER A 312 13.55 16.00 25.33
C SER A 312 13.34 16.36 26.80
N VAL A 313 12.57 17.42 27.10
CA VAL A 313 12.20 17.76 28.49
C VAL A 313 11.36 16.65 29.11
N ALA A 314 10.34 16.15 28.40
CA ALA A 314 9.51 15.05 28.87
C ALA A 314 10.34 13.77 29.09
N ALA A 315 11.27 13.46 28.19
CA ALA A 315 12.18 12.32 28.32
C ALA A 315 13.04 12.44 29.57
N GLY A 316 13.58 13.64 29.85
CA GLY A 316 14.36 13.92 31.05
C GLY A 316 13.60 13.69 32.37
N LEU A 317 12.27 13.87 32.36
CA LEU A 317 11.39 13.65 33.52
C LEU A 317 10.88 12.20 33.65
N ALA A 318 10.91 11.43 32.56
CA ALA A 318 10.49 10.03 32.56
C ALA A 318 11.42 9.16 33.41
N ALA A 319 10.88 8.07 33.98
CA ALA A 319 11.64 7.17 34.83
C ALA A 319 12.88 6.62 34.10
N PRO A 320 14.05 6.54 34.78
CA PRO A 320 15.23 5.89 34.22
C PRO A 320 14.89 4.47 33.75
N ASP A 321 15.40 4.08 32.57
CA ASP A 321 15.20 2.77 31.95
C ASP A 321 13.74 2.40 31.59
N SER A 322 12.82 3.37 31.54
CA SER A 322 11.45 3.11 31.09
C SER A 322 11.33 3.09 29.56
N ALA A 323 10.45 2.22 29.03
CA ALA A 323 10.12 2.20 27.60
C ALA A 323 9.56 3.55 27.12
N GLU A 324 8.90 4.30 28.00
CA GLU A 324 8.44 5.66 27.73
C GLU A 324 9.60 6.63 27.51
N ARG A 325 10.67 6.54 28.32
CA ARG A 325 11.88 7.34 28.14
C ARG A 325 12.55 7.05 26.80
N SER A 326 12.70 5.77 26.43
CA SER A 326 13.19 5.37 25.10
C SER A 326 12.35 5.99 23.99
N ARG A 327 11.02 5.92 24.11
CA ARG A 327 10.07 6.45 23.12
C ARG A 327 10.19 7.96 22.95
N LEU A 328 10.29 8.70 24.06
CA LEU A 328 10.42 10.16 24.05
C LEU A 328 11.77 10.60 23.49
N TRP A 329 12.87 9.91 23.82
CA TRP A 329 14.18 10.22 23.22
C TRP A 329 14.27 9.86 21.74
N CYS A 330 13.64 8.78 21.28
CA CYS A 330 13.53 8.51 19.85
C CYS A 330 12.77 9.63 19.11
N GLN A 331 11.68 10.14 19.70
CA GLN A 331 10.94 11.28 19.14
C GLN A 331 11.77 12.56 19.14
N ALA A 332 12.53 12.81 20.22
CA ALA A 332 13.42 13.94 20.31
C ALA A 332 14.54 13.86 19.28
N LEU A 333 15.13 12.69 19.04
CA LEU A 333 16.15 12.46 18.01
C LEU A 333 15.60 12.72 16.61
N VAL A 334 14.44 12.12 16.29
CA VAL A 334 13.72 12.33 15.02
C VAL A 334 13.50 13.82 14.77
N ALA A 335 13.01 14.55 15.77
CA ALA A 335 12.71 15.97 15.65
C ALA A 335 13.98 16.84 15.61
N ALA A 336 14.98 16.53 16.43
CA ALA A 336 16.24 17.28 16.49
C ALA A 336 17.01 17.20 15.18
N ASP A 337 17.10 16.01 14.59
CA ASP A 337 17.77 15.81 13.30
C ASP A 337 17.07 16.59 12.16
N ARG A 338 15.74 16.67 12.17
CA ARG A 338 14.95 17.46 11.20
C ARG A 338 15.01 18.97 11.44
N ALA A 339 15.10 19.38 12.72
CA ALA A 339 15.23 20.77 13.11
C ALA A 339 16.66 21.31 12.93
N GLY A 340 17.64 20.43 12.83
CA GLY A 340 19.04 20.77 12.82
C GLY A 340 19.65 21.06 14.20
N ASP A 341 19.07 20.51 15.27
CA ASP A 341 19.45 20.76 16.66
C ASP A 341 20.46 19.72 17.16
N ASP A 342 21.74 19.95 16.87
CA ASP A 342 22.82 19.02 17.20
C ASP A 342 22.99 18.80 18.72
N ALA A 343 22.53 19.74 19.55
CA ALA A 343 22.61 19.63 21.00
C ALA A 343 21.62 18.59 21.53
N ILE A 344 20.36 18.66 21.09
CA ILE A 344 19.33 17.67 21.45
C ILE A 344 19.63 16.32 20.79
N GLU A 345 20.10 16.31 19.55
CA GLU A 345 20.53 15.08 18.85
C GLU A 345 21.56 14.32 19.70
N LYS A 346 22.62 15.00 20.14
CA LYS A 346 23.65 14.40 20.97
C LYS A 346 23.10 13.88 22.30
N MET A 347 22.27 14.67 23.00
CA MET A 347 21.66 14.25 24.26
C MET A 347 20.80 12.99 24.08
N ALA A 348 20.02 12.92 22.99
CA ALA A 348 19.17 11.79 22.70
C ALA A 348 19.99 10.53 22.42
N VAL A 349 21.06 10.63 21.62
CA VAL A 349 21.96 9.51 21.32
C VAL A 349 22.66 9.00 22.58
N ASP A 350 23.25 9.90 23.37
CA ASP A 350 23.93 9.54 24.60
C ASP A 350 23.00 8.77 25.56
N ASP A 351 21.75 9.22 25.71
CA ASP A 351 20.76 8.57 26.57
C ASP A 351 20.33 7.20 26.00
N LEU A 352 19.96 7.13 24.72
CA LEU A 352 19.50 5.91 24.04
C LEU A 352 20.55 4.79 24.04
N VAL A 353 21.84 5.15 23.94
CA VAL A 353 22.96 4.20 23.97
C VAL A 353 23.28 3.76 25.40
N SER A 354 23.17 4.65 26.38
CA SER A 354 23.51 4.34 27.78
C SER A 354 22.52 3.41 28.47
N MET A 355 21.27 3.33 27.98
CA MET A 355 20.23 2.50 28.58
C MET A 355 20.55 1.00 28.44
N PRO A 356 20.29 0.19 29.48
CA PRO A 356 20.57 -1.24 29.46
C PRO A 356 19.79 -1.95 28.34
N VAL A 357 20.40 -2.97 27.75
CA VAL A 357 19.75 -3.89 26.81
C VAL A 357 19.23 -5.08 27.59
N THR A 358 17.91 -5.29 27.58
CA THR A 358 17.26 -6.40 28.28
C THR A 358 16.43 -7.26 27.32
N ALA A 359 16.53 -8.58 27.46
CA ALA A 359 15.85 -9.51 26.57
C ALA A 359 14.32 -9.39 26.68
N GLY A 360 13.66 -9.09 25.56
CA GLY A 360 12.21 -8.96 25.48
C GLY A 360 11.66 -7.57 25.85
N ASP A 361 12.52 -6.58 26.10
CA ASP A 361 12.10 -5.18 26.16
C ASP A 361 11.87 -4.65 24.73
N VAL A 362 10.61 -4.36 24.42
CA VAL A 362 10.15 -3.84 23.13
C VAL A 362 10.79 -2.46 22.84
N SER A 363 11.25 -1.74 23.87
CA SER A 363 11.90 -0.45 23.70
C SER A 363 13.25 -0.59 22.98
N VAL A 364 14.00 -1.68 23.21
CA VAL A 364 15.32 -1.93 22.58
C VAL A 364 15.21 -1.93 21.06
N ASP A 365 14.16 -2.56 20.52
CA ASP A 365 13.90 -2.62 19.08
C ASP A 365 13.74 -1.23 18.48
N MET A 366 12.95 -0.38 19.13
CA MET A 366 12.73 0.99 18.69
C MET A 366 14.02 1.84 18.79
N ARG A 367 14.88 1.61 19.80
CA ARG A 367 16.13 2.37 19.97
C ARG A 367 17.10 2.15 18.81
N TRP A 368 17.42 0.89 18.49
CA TRP A 368 18.39 0.61 17.42
C TRP A 368 17.83 1.06 16.06
N LYS A 369 16.52 0.87 15.80
CA LYS A 369 15.87 1.36 14.58
C LYS A 369 16.00 2.88 14.44
N CYS A 370 15.77 3.60 15.54
CA CYS A 370 15.84 5.05 15.56
C CYS A 370 17.28 5.54 15.32
N LEU A 371 18.26 4.99 16.04
CA LEU A 371 19.68 5.31 15.87
C LEU A 371 20.17 5.02 14.45
N ALA A 372 19.90 3.81 13.94
CA ALA A 372 20.27 3.41 12.58
C ALA A 372 19.68 4.38 11.55
N SER A 373 18.40 4.71 11.67
CA SER A 373 17.72 5.60 10.70
C SER A 373 18.25 7.03 10.66
N HIS A 374 19.00 7.45 11.69
CA HIS A 374 19.56 8.81 11.80
C HIS A 374 21.10 8.81 11.71
N GLY A 375 21.69 7.73 11.19
CA GLY A 375 23.12 7.62 10.88
C GLY A 375 24.00 7.22 12.07
N PHE A 376 23.42 6.83 13.21
CA PHE A 376 24.16 6.28 14.36
C PHE A 376 24.20 4.75 14.27
N VAL A 377 24.73 4.25 13.15
CA VAL A 377 24.63 2.85 12.77
C VAL A 377 25.52 1.97 13.66
N ASP A 378 26.72 2.42 14.03
CA ASP A 378 27.62 1.63 14.87
C ASP A 378 27.04 1.44 16.27
N GLU A 379 26.45 2.51 16.83
CA GLU A 379 25.73 2.47 18.10
C GLU A 379 24.49 1.56 18.01
N ALA A 380 23.73 1.65 16.91
CA ALA A 380 22.58 0.78 16.67
C ALA A 380 23.00 -0.70 16.57
N LEU A 381 24.09 -1.00 15.86
CA LEU A 381 24.64 -2.34 15.72
C LEU A 381 25.12 -2.90 17.05
N ALA A 382 25.75 -2.08 17.91
CA ALA A 382 26.16 -2.49 19.24
C ALA A 382 24.95 -2.89 20.10
N ILE A 383 23.87 -2.10 20.09
CA ILE A 383 22.61 -2.42 20.79
C ILE A 383 21.98 -3.69 20.23
N LEU A 384 21.91 -3.80 18.91
CA LEU A 384 21.29 -4.94 18.22
C LEU A 384 22.05 -6.24 18.52
N LYS A 385 23.39 -6.20 18.49
CA LYS A 385 24.24 -7.34 18.84
C LYS A 385 24.07 -7.76 20.32
N GLN A 386 24.05 -6.80 21.25
CA GLN A 386 23.77 -7.09 22.66
C GLN A 386 22.39 -7.73 22.86
N MET A 387 21.38 -7.28 22.10
CA MET A 387 20.03 -7.83 22.16
C MET A 387 20.00 -9.28 21.68
N GLU A 388 20.67 -9.57 20.56
CA GLU A 388 20.79 -10.92 20.02
C GLU A 388 21.52 -11.86 20.97
N ASP A 389 22.60 -11.41 21.60
CA ASP A 389 23.37 -12.21 22.55
C ASP A 389 22.58 -12.46 23.85
N ALA A 390 21.80 -11.47 24.32
CA ALA A 390 20.88 -11.66 25.45
C ALA A 390 19.76 -12.67 25.14
N TYR A 391 19.38 -12.86 23.87
CA TYR A 391 18.41 -13.90 23.47
C TYR A 391 19.01 -15.30 23.44
N ASP A 392 20.30 -15.44 23.14
CA ASP A 392 21.01 -16.72 23.20
C ASP A 392 20.99 -17.29 24.62
N ASP A 393 21.24 -16.45 25.63
CA ASP A 393 21.24 -16.84 27.04
C ASP A 393 19.88 -17.40 27.51
N VAL A 394 18.78 -16.92 26.92
CA VAL A 394 17.40 -17.34 27.27
C VAL A 394 16.85 -18.37 26.27
N LYS A 395 17.68 -18.86 25.35
CA LYS A 395 17.35 -19.80 24.27
C LYS A 395 16.18 -19.34 23.37
N ARG A 396 15.92 -18.03 23.21
CA ARG A 396 14.82 -17.53 22.34
C ARG A 396 15.22 -17.58 20.86
N SER A 397 14.25 -17.48 19.95
CA SER A 397 14.52 -17.43 18.51
C SER A 397 15.32 -16.17 18.17
N ARG A 398 16.50 -16.35 17.59
CA ARG A 398 17.42 -15.28 17.19
C ARG A 398 17.08 -14.80 15.76
N SER A 399 17.22 -13.51 15.52
CA SER A 399 17.40 -12.95 14.18
C SER A 399 18.82 -12.41 14.14
N ASP A 400 19.71 -12.88 13.25
CA ASP A 400 21.03 -12.25 13.09
C ASP A 400 20.88 -10.98 12.25
N SER A 401 20.07 -10.05 12.76
CA SER A 401 19.75 -8.80 12.08
C SER A 401 20.94 -7.84 12.09
N ALA A 402 21.82 -7.92 13.09
CA ALA A 402 23.01 -7.07 13.21
C ALA A 402 23.92 -7.17 12.00
N SER A 403 24.29 -8.39 11.57
CA SER A 403 25.15 -8.57 10.40
C SER A 403 24.47 -8.12 9.11
N ILE A 404 23.16 -8.34 8.97
CA ILE A 404 22.39 -7.91 7.80
C ILE A 404 22.32 -6.38 7.72
N VAL A 405 22.11 -5.69 8.84
CA VAL A 405 22.14 -4.22 8.92
C VAL A 405 23.54 -3.69 8.63
N ALA A 406 24.59 -4.36 9.14
CA ALA A 406 25.97 -3.99 8.87
C ALA A 406 26.31 -4.07 7.38
N ILE A 407 25.93 -5.15 6.69
CA ILE A 407 26.08 -5.27 5.22
C ILE A 407 25.32 -4.16 4.49
N ALA A 408 24.05 -3.93 4.87
CA ALA A 408 23.23 -2.90 4.24
C ALA A 408 23.79 -1.49 4.40
N ALA A 409 24.57 -1.27 5.46
CA ALA A 409 25.21 0.00 5.79
C ALA A 409 26.71 0.02 5.42
N SER A 410 27.14 -0.87 4.51
CA SER A 410 28.51 -1.00 4.00
C SER A 410 29.60 -1.19 5.08
N ARG A 411 29.25 -1.87 6.19
CA ARG A 411 30.15 -2.27 7.29
C ARG A 411 30.43 -3.78 7.24
N THR A 412 30.95 -4.22 6.10
CA THR A 412 31.01 -5.65 5.75
C THR A 412 31.93 -6.45 6.67
N ASP A 413 33.09 -5.92 7.05
CA ASP A 413 34.01 -6.60 7.99
C ASP A 413 33.33 -6.87 9.33
N LEU A 414 32.65 -5.85 9.85
CA LEU A 414 31.90 -5.93 11.11
C LEU A 414 30.77 -6.96 11.02
N ALA A 415 30.15 -7.13 9.84
CA ALA A 415 29.13 -8.14 9.64
C ALA A 415 29.68 -9.57 9.81
N PHE A 416 30.84 -9.88 9.23
CA PHE A 416 31.50 -11.18 9.38
C PHE A 416 32.03 -11.38 10.81
N GLU A 417 32.58 -10.34 11.44
CA GLU A 417 32.98 -10.36 12.85
C GLU A 417 31.81 -10.69 13.78
N MET A 418 30.66 -10.02 13.60
CA MET A 418 29.46 -10.24 14.42
C MET A 418 28.87 -11.65 14.30
N LEU A 419 28.99 -12.27 13.11
CA LEU A 419 28.59 -13.66 12.87
C LEU A 419 29.54 -14.67 13.52
N GLY A 420 30.79 -14.28 13.78
CA GLY A 420 31.84 -15.18 14.26
C GLY A 420 32.36 -16.12 13.15
N TYR A 421 32.24 -15.71 11.89
CA TYR A 421 32.77 -16.41 10.72
C TYR A 421 33.70 -15.46 9.95
N PRO A 422 35.00 -15.39 10.31
CA PRO A 422 35.94 -14.52 9.63
C PRO A 422 35.96 -14.80 8.12
N TYR A 423 35.98 -13.75 7.32
CA TYR A 423 35.89 -13.86 5.87
C TYR A 423 37.08 -14.63 5.28
N GLU A 424 38.29 -14.45 5.83
CA GLU A 424 39.51 -15.16 5.40
C GLU A 424 39.44 -16.68 5.59
N ASP A 425 38.66 -17.16 6.56
CA ASP A 425 38.62 -18.58 6.94
C ASP A 425 37.55 -19.37 6.18
N VAL A 426 36.70 -18.69 5.37
CA VAL A 426 35.57 -19.31 4.68
C VAL A 426 36.02 -20.50 3.83
N ASP A 427 37.08 -20.38 3.04
CA ASP A 427 37.48 -21.48 2.14
C ASP A 427 38.05 -22.69 2.89
N SER A 428 38.67 -22.49 4.05
CA SER A 428 39.27 -23.57 4.85
C SER A 428 38.27 -24.24 5.80
N GLU A 429 37.34 -23.49 6.39
CA GLU A 429 36.53 -23.94 7.52
C GLU A 429 35.04 -24.14 7.20
N LEU A 430 34.56 -23.75 6.01
CA LEU A 430 33.14 -23.79 5.66
C LEU A 430 32.48 -25.15 5.90
N MET A 431 33.13 -26.24 5.48
CA MET A 431 32.58 -27.58 5.66
C MET A 431 32.52 -27.99 7.14
N THR A 432 33.48 -27.55 7.95
CA THR A 432 33.47 -27.72 9.40
C THR A 432 32.28 -26.98 10.00
N TRP A 433 32.08 -25.71 9.64
CA TRP A 433 30.97 -24.89 10.14
C TRP A 433 29.60 -25.46 9.75
N ILE A 434 29.44 -25.93 8.51
CA ILE A 434 28.20 -26.60 8.06
C ILE A 434 27.94 -27.86 8.89
N ALA A 435 28.95 -28.71 9.09
CA ALA A 435 28.81 -29.94 9.86
C ALA A 435 28.45 -29.66 11.32
N GLU A 436 29.09 -28.68 11.95
CA GLU A 436 28.81 -28.27 13.32
C GLU A 436 27.38 -27.71 13.48
N ALA A 437 26.91 -26.89 12.55
CA ALA A 437 25.55 -26.34 12.58
C ALA A 437 24.48 -27.44 12.42
N ILE A 438 24.72 -28.40 11.52
CA ILE A 438 23.85 -29.56 11.33
C ILE A 438 23.80 -30.43 12.60
N GLU A 439 24.94 -30.65 13.24
CA GLU A 439 25.03 -31.47 14.45
C GLU A 439 24.36 -30.79 15.66
N GLU A 440 24.58 -29.48 15.85
CA GLU A 440 23.90 -28.70 16.90
C GLU A 440 22.37 -28.76 16.72
N GLN A 441 21.87 -28.55 15.50
CA GLN A 441 20.43 -28.64 15.23
C GLN A 441 19.86 -30.04 15.47
N LYS A 442 20.61 -31.10 15.19
CA LYS A 442 20.19 -32.48 15.52
C LYS A 442 20.08 -32.69 17.02
N GLN A 443 21.03 -32.19 17.80
CA GLN A 443 21.04 -32.27 19.25
C GLN A 443 19.83 -31.52 19.83
N ASP A 444 19.60 -30.27 19.41
CA ASP A 444 18.44 -29.48 19.82
C ASP A 444 17.12 -30.17 19.47
N THR A 445 17.04 -30.79 18.30
CA THR A 445 15.86 -31.56 17.87
C THR A 445 15.62 -32.77 18.76
N LEU A 446 16.67 -33.46 19.18
CA LEU A 446 16.59 -34.63 20.06
C LEU A 446 16.18 -34.22 21.49
N GLU A 447 16.76 -33.14 22.01
CA GLU A 447 16.39 -32.56 23.31
C GLU A 447 14.93 -32.13 23.33
N ALA A 448 14.48 -31.39 22.30
CA ALA A 448 13.11 -30.93 22.20
C ALA A 448 12.11 -32.09 22.15
N LYS A 449 12.41 -33.16 21.40
CA LYS A 449 11.61 -34.40 21.38
C LYS A 449 11.55 -35.08 22.74
N THR A 450 12.66 -35.11 23.48
CA THR A 450 12.72 -35.69 24.83
C THR A 450 11.83 -34.93 25.82
N VAL A 451 11.77 -33.61 25.69
CA VAL A 451 10.99 -32.73 26.58
C VAL A 451 9.54 -32.53 26.08
N GLY A 452 9.21 -33.00 24.87
CA GLY A 452 7.88 -32.82 24.26
C GLY A 452 7.62 -31.39 23.78
N THR A 453 8.67 -30.68 23.35
CA THR A 453 8.63 -29.30 22.84
C THR A 453 8.98 -29.25 21.35
N ILE A 454 8.66 -28.13 20.69
CA ILE A 454 9.01 -27.91 19.28
C ILE A 454 10.51 -27.53 19.21
N PRO A 455 11.31 -28.19 18.35
CA PRO A 455 12.71 -27.82 18.15
C PRO A 455 12.86 -26.33 17.81
N ARG A 456 13.85 -25.64 18.35
CA ARG A 456 14.16 -24.26 17.94
C ARG A 456 15.18 -24.29 16.80
N VAL A 457 15.38 -23.15 16.14
CA VAL A 457 16.52 -22.96 15.25
C VAL A 457 17.77 -22.86 16.13
N ALA A 458 18.74 -23.74 15.90
CA ALA A 458 20.01 -23.73 16.60
C ALA A 458 20.81 -22.46 16.24
N PRO A 459 21.53 -21.84 17.20
CA PRO A 459 22.28 -20.61 16.94
C PRO A 459 23.27 -20.72 15.78
N LYS A 460 24.04 -21.80 15.65
CA LYS A 460 24.99 -21.96 14.53
C LYS A 460 24.27 -22.11 13.19
N LEU A 461 23.10 -22.77 13.16
CA LEU A 461 22.32 -22.88 11.93
C LEU A 461 21.82 -21.51 11.48
N ASN A 462 21.32 -20.68 12.40
CA ASN A 462 20.87 -19.32 12.08
C ASN A 462 22.02 -18.45 11.56
N ARG A 463 23.19 -18.50 12.23
CA ARG A 463 24.38 -17.77 11.80
C ARG A 463 24.88 -18.23 10.44
N LEU A 464 24.78 -19.52 10.14
CA LEU A 464 25.18 -20.09 8.84
C LEU A 464 24.25 -19.64 7.70
N LEU A 465 22.94 -19.54 7.94
CA LEU A 465 21.99 -18.94 6.98
C LEU A 465 22.29 -17.46 6.74
N SER A 466 22.70 -16.74 7.78
CA SER A 466 23.10 -15.33 7.69
C SER A 466 24.46 -15.15 7.00
N LEU A 467 25.40 -16.07 7.22
CA LEU A 467 26.66 -16.16 6.47
C LEU A 467 26.39 -16.37 4.99
N MET A 468 25.47 -17.27 4.63
CA MET A 468 25.06 -17.49 3.24
C MET A 468 24.57 -16.18 2.58
N ARG A 469 23.77 -15.38 3.28
CA ARG A 469 23.35 -14.06 2.80
C ARG A 469 24.54 -13.11 2.61
N CYS A 470 25.42 -13.01 3.62
CA CYS A 470 26.60 -12.13 3.54
C CYS A 470 27.52 -12.52 2.38
N LEU A 471 27.76 -13.82 2.17
CA LEU A 471 28.55 -14.34 1.07
C LEU A 471 27.96 -13.98 -0.30
N LEU A 472 26.63 -14.10 -0.47
CA LEU A 472 25.95 -13.65 -1.68
C LEU A 472 26.10 -12.14 -1.89
N SER A 473 26.02 -11.34 -0.83
CA SER A 473 26.19 -9.88 -0.89
C SER A 473 27.60 -9.43 -1.29
N VAL A 474 28.62 -10.28 -1.13
CA VAL A 474 30.02 -9.98 -1.51
C VAL A 474 30.50 -10.81 -2.71
N GLY A 475 29.58 -11.38 -3.49
CA GLY A 475 29.88 -12.11 -4.73
C GLY A 475 30.47 -13.52 -4.54
N ARG A 476 30.46 -14.09 -3.32
CA ARG A 476 30.96 -15.44 -3.03
C ARG A 476 29.88 -16.51 -3.24
N GLU A 477 29.43 -16.65 -4.49
CA GLU A 477 28.34 -17.58 -4.85
C GLU A 477 28.64 -19.05 -4.52
N GLN A 478 29.85 -19.53 -4.81
CA GLN A 478 30.16 -20.95 -4.67
C GLN A 478 30.13 -21.43 -3.19
N PRO A 479 30.75 -20.72 -2.23
CA PRO A 479 30.54 -20.98 -0.80
C PRO A 479 29.07 -20.90 -0.37
N ALA A 480 28.34 -19.87 -0.81
CA ALA A 480 26.92 -19.71 -0.46
C ALA A 480 26.05 -20.87 -1.01
N TRP A 481 26.28 -21.29 -2.25
CA TRP A 481 25.62 -22.45 -2.86
C TRP A 481 25.91 -23.73 -2.08
N THR A 482 27.15 -23.89 -1.61
CA THR A 482 27.54 -25.04 -0.79
C THR A 482 26.73 -25.09 0.50
N ILE A 483 26.59 -23.97 1.21
CA ILE A 483 25.71 -23.88 2.39
C ILE A 483 24.27 -24.25 2.01
N ALA A 484 23.72 -23.61 0.98
CA ALA A 484 22.34 -23.79 0.56
C ALA A 484 22.02 -25.26 0.22
N ARG A 485 22.91 -25.90 -0.56
CA ARG A 485 22.79 -27.30 -0.98
C ARG A 485 22.89 -28.25 0.19
N GLU A 486 23.96 -28.17 0.99
CA GLU A 486 24.19 -29.12 2.09
C GLU A 486 23.07 -29.05 3.14
N LEU A 487 22.59 -27.86 3.48
CA LEU A 487 21.45 -27.70 4.38
C LEU A 487 20.15 -28.23 3.78
N SER A 488 19.90 -27.96 2.49
CA SER A 488 18.70 -28.44 1.79
C SER A 488 18.68 -29.95 1.60
N ASP A 489 19.85 -30.57 1.46
CA ASP A 489 20.05 -32.02 1.33
C ASP A 489 20.10 -32.74 2.69
N SER A 490 20.26 -32.01 3.80
CA SER A 490 20.25 -32.58 5.14
C SER A 490 18.84 -33.02 5.59
N ASP A 491 18.74 -34.14 6.32
CA ASP A 491 17.45 -34.59 6.90
C ASP A 491 17.09 -33.87 8.22
N VAL A 492 17.69 -32.70 8.44
CA VAL A 492 17.54 -31.91 9.66
C VAL A 492 16.19 -31.21 9.68
N VAL A 493 15.58 -31.17 10.87
CA VAL A 493 14.30 -30.52 11.13
C VAL A 493 14.55 -29.28 12.00
N VAL A 494 13.92 -28.18 11.63
CA VAL A 494 13.98 -26.87 12.29
C VAL A 494 12.56 -26.49 12.67
N GLY A 495 12.22 -26.54 13.96
CA GLY A 495 10.82 -26.42 14.37
C GLY A 495 9.93 -27.51 13.80
N SER A 496 8.93 -27.11 13.03
CA SER A 496 8.04 -28.01 12.28
C SER A 496 8.45 -28.16 10.81
N GLN A 497 9.52 -27.50 10.38
CA GLN A 497 9.95 -27.38 8.98
C GLN A 497 11.26 -28.14 8.75
N ARG A 498 11.64 -28.37 7.49
CA ARG A 498 12.96 -28.93 7.15
C ARG A 498 14.00 -27.80 7.10
N ALA A 499 15.27 -28.12 7.30
CA ALA A 499 16.36 -27.14 7.10
C ALA A 499 16.32 -26.50 5.70
N ARG A 500 15.90 -27.27 4.68
CA ARG A 500 15.58 -26.76 3.34
C ARG A 500 14.64 -25.56 3.34
N ASP A 501 13.56 -25.61 4.12
CA ASP A 501 12.56 -24.53 4.10
C ASP A 501 13.17 -23.24 4.68
N SER A 502 14.06 -23.35 5.68
CA SER A 502 14.83 -22.21 6.20
C SER A 502 15.81 -21.63 5.16
N VAL A 503 16.44 -22.47 4.33
CA VAL A 503 17.26 -22.02 3.18
C VAL A 503 16.40 -21.26 2.18
N LEU A 504 15.23 -21.79 1.82
CA LEU A 504 14.31 -21.13 0.87
C LEU A 504 13.80 -19.79 1.40
N ILE A 505 13.37 -19.71 2.67
CA ILE A 505 13.02 -18.45 3.34
C ILE A 505 14.17 -17.45 3.26
N THR A 506 15.40 -17.94 3.43
CA THR A 506 16.59 -17.09 3.35
C THR A 506 16.79 -16.55 1.93
N LEU A 507 16.63 -17.39 0.91
CA LEU A 507 16.76 -17.02 -0.50
C LEU A 507 15.68 -16.04 -1.00
N LEU A 508 14.47 -16.06 -0.42
CA LEU A 508 13.41 -15.06 -0.71
C LEU A 508 13.84 -13.61 -0.45
N THR A 509 14.93 -13.42 0.31
CA THR A 509 15.46 -12.11 0.65
C THR A 509 16.74 -11.75 -0.12
N THR A 510 17.12 -12.56 -1.10
CA THR A 510 18.35 -12.42 -1.90
C THR A 510 18.01 -12.26 -3.38
N ASN A 511 19.01 -11.94 -4.20
CA ASN A 511 18.87 -11.89 -5.66
C ASN A 511 18.92 -13.26 -6.35
N ARG A 512 19.09 -14.37 -5.60
CA ARG A 512 19.24 -15.74 -6.15
C ARG A 512 17.96 -16.56 -6.10
N GLN A 513 16.88 -16.00 -6.64
CA GLN A 513 15.58 -16.66 -6.65
C GLN A 513 15.55 -17.91 -7.56
N GLU A 514 16.42 -17.99 -8.56
CA GLU A 514 16.57 -19.15 -9.45
C GLU A 514 17.05 -20.41 -8.69
N TRP A 515 17.62 -20.24 -7.48
CA TRP A 515 18.00 -21.36 -6.62
C TRP A 515 16.80 -21.99 -5.93
N LEU A 516 15.69 -21.26 -5.76
CA LEU A 516 14.52 -21.73 -5.03
C LEU A 516 13.96 -23.02 -5.63
N ALA A 517 13.70 -23.03 -6.95
CA ALA A 517 13.17 -24.21 -7.64
C ALA A 517 14.17 -25.37 -7.66
N ARG A 518 15.47 -25.08 -7.79
CA ARG A 518 16.56 -26.08 -7.79
C ARG A 518 16.71 -26.79 -6.46
N LEU A 519 16.45 -26.09 -5.35
CA LEU A 519 16.58 -26.63 -4.00
C LEU A 519 15.26 -27.14 -3.43
N ALA A 520 14.11 -26.75 -3.99
CA ALA A 520 12.78 -27.11 -3.48
C ALA A 520 12.50 -28.63 -3.47
N VAL A 521 12.99 -29.36 -4.47
CA VAL A 521 12.78 -30.80 -4.59
C VAL A 521 14.12 -31.48 -4.83
N ARG A 522 14.47 -32.45 -3.98
CA ARG A 522 15.72 -33.19 -4.18
C ARG A 522 15.61 -34.11 -5.40
N PRO A 523 16.70 -34.32 -6.16
CA PRO A 523 16.71 -35.32 -7.23
C PRO A 523 16.22 -36.68 -6.73
N GLY A 524 15.14 -37.19 -7.33
CA GLY A 524 14.51 -38.47 -6.96
C GLY A 524 13.34 -38.38 -5.96
N GLU A 525 13.06 -37.22 -5.36
CA GLU A 525 11.80 -37.01 -4.63
C GLU A 525 10.61 -37.00 -5.61
N SER A 526 9.49 -37.61 -5.21
CA SER A 526 8.29 -37.73 -6.05
C SER A 526 7.15 -36.79 -5.64
N SER A 527 7.39 -35.94 -4.65
CA SER A 527 6.40 -35.02 -4.07
C SER A 527 7.06 -33.72 -3.62
N LEU A 528 6.36 -32.61 -3.80
CA LEU A 528 6.69 -31.30 -3.23
C LEU A 528 5.95 -31.14 -1.89
N PRO A 529 6.65 -30.91 -0.77
CA PRO A 529 5.98 -30.63 0.50
C PRO A 529 5.23 -29.30 0.48
N THR A 530 4.10 -29.23 1.17
CA THR A 530 3.20 -28.06 1.17
C THR A 530 3.87 -26.77 1.64
N GLU A 531 4.79 -26.84 2.61
CA GLU A 531 5.48 -25.63 3.07
C GLU A 531 6.47 -25.11 2.03
N THR A 532 7.28 -26.01 1.45
CA THR A 532 8.19 -25.70 0.35
C THR A 532 7.44 -25.13 -0.86
N GLU A 533 6.28 -25.70 -1.19
CA GLU A 533 5.37 -25.19 -2.23
C GLU A 533 4.93 -23.76 -1.94
N ARG A 534 4.50 -23.48 -0.71
CA ARG A 534 4.09 -22.14 -0.29
C ARG A 534 5.22 -21.12 -0.46
N LEU A 535 6.45 -21.49 -0.13
CA LEU A 535 7.63 -20.61 -0.30
C LEU A 535 7.94 -20.32 -1.76
N LEU A 536 7.79 -21.30 -2.66
CA LEU A 536 7.91 -21.05 -4.10
C LEU A 536 6.85 -20.07 -4.59
N ILE A 537 5.58 -20.27 -4.19
CA ILE A 537 4.47 -19.41 -4.59
C ILE A 537 4.68 -17.97 -4.09
N VAL A 538 5.17 -17.80 -2.87
CA VAL A 538 5.48 -16.47 -2.29
C VAL A 538 6.52 -15.70 -3.13
N SER A 539 7.45 -16.40 -3.78
CA SER A 539 8.43 -15.76 -4.67
C SER A 539 7.89 -15.37 -6.05
N LEU A 540 6.68 -15.82 -6.41
CA LEU A 540 6.09 -15.60 -7.72
C LEU A 540 5.03 -14.50 -7.65
N SER A 541 5.18 -13.47 -8.48
CA SER A 541 4.20 -12.39 -8.57
C SER A 541 2.87 -12.91 -9.12
N GLU A 542 1.78 -12.62 -8.40
CA GLU A 542 0.39 -12.89 -8.80
C GLU A 542 0.04 -14.39 -8.95
N MET A 543 0.65 -15.27 -8.15
CA MET A 543 0.32 -16.70 -8.12
C MET A 543 -0.31 -17.10 -6.78
N ASP A 544 -1.41 -17.85 -6.81
CA ASP A 544 -1.98 -18.50 -5.62
C ASP A 544 -1.76 -20.02 -5.63
N ALA A 545 -1.87 -20.61 -4.44
CA ALA A 545 -1.60 -22.04 -4.26
C ALA A 545 -2.50 -22.96 -5.08
N LYS A 546 -3.76 -22.58 -5.33
CA LYS A 546 -4.68 -23.40 -6.13
C LYS A 546 -4.34 -23.32 -7.61
N THR A 547 -3.97 -22.13 -8.10
CA THR A 547 -3.53 -21.94 -9.48
C THR A 547 -2.24 -22.72 -9.74
N TRP A 548 -1.27 -22.62 -8.82
CA TRP A 548 -0.02 -23.38 -8.89
C TRP A 548 -0.25 -24.89 -8.89
N GLU A 549 -1.05 -25.41 -7.95
CA GLU A 549 -1.36 -26.84 -7.86
C GLU A 549 -2.03 -27.36 -9.15
N MET A 550 -2.98 -26.58 -9.69
CA MET A 550 -3.62 -26.88 -10.97
C MET A 550 -2.62 -26.92 -12.13
N MET A 551 -1.73 -25.92 -12.23
CA MET A 551 -0.71 -25.86 -13.29
C MET A 551 0.28 -27.01 -13.19
N LEU A 552 0.74 -27.34 -11.98
CA LEU A 552 1.68 -28.44 -11.76
C LEU A 552 1.05 -29.81 -12.06
N GLU A 553 -0.25 -29.99 -11.77
CA GLU A 553 -0.99 -31.20 -12.15
C GLU A 553 -1.13 -31.30 -13.68
N SER A 554 -1.53 -30.23 -14.36
CA SER A 554 -1.60 -30.20 -15.83
C SER A 554 -0.24 -30.46 -16.49
N LEU A 555 0.84 -29.94 -15.92
CA LEU A 555 2.21 -30.18 -16.39
C LEU A 555 2.63 -31.65 -16.19
N SER A 556 2.20 -32.25 -15.07
CA SER A 556 2.44 -33.66 -14.76
C SER A 556 1.74 -34.61 -15.73
N GLU A 557 0.57 -34.22 -16.25
CA GLU A 557 -0.13 -34.96 -17.30
C GLU A 557 0.52 -34.79 -18.67
N LEU A 558 0.98 -33.58 -18.99
CA LEU A 558 1.61 -33.24 -20.26
C LEU A 558 2.99 -33.90 -20.42
N MET A 559 3.73 -34.05 -19.31
CA MET A 559 5.12 -34.52 -19.29
C MET A 559 5.35 -35.60 -18.21
N PRO A 560 4.73 -36.79 -18.35
CA PRO A 560 4.78 -37.83 -17.32
C PRO A 560 6.17 -38.47 -17.14
N THR A 561 7.06 -38.34 -18.13
CA THR A 561 8.43 -38.88 -18.10
C THR A 561 9.44 -37.92 -17.45
N VAL A 562 9.07 -36.67 -17.22
CA VAL A 562 9.95 -35.67 -16.61
C VAL A 562 9.88 -35.79 -15.09
N ALA A 563 11.03 -35.79 -14.43
CA ALA A 563 11.11 -35.91 -12.97
C ALA A 563 10.43 -34.71 -12.25
N MET A 564 10.09 -34.88 -10.98
CA MET A 564 9.29 -33.89 -10.23
C MET A 564 10.03 -32.56 -10.04
N ASP A 565 11.31 -32.63 -9.68
CA ASP A 565 12.24 -31.51 -9.56
C ASP A 565 12.33 -30.69 -10.85
N ARG A 566 12.47 -31.37 -12.00
CA ARG A 566 12.50 -30.70 -13.29
C ARG A 566 11.14 -30.08 -13.66
N ARG A 567 10.01 -30.73 -13.35
CA ARG A 567 8.67 -30.15 -13.56
C ARG A 567 8.42 -28.91 -12.71
N VAL A 568 8.84 -28.92 -11.44
CA VAL A 568 8.76 -27.74 -10.57
C VAL A 568 9.61 -26.60 -11.13
N SER A 569 10.82 -26.88 -11.60
CA SER A 569 11.69 -25.89 -12.24
C SER A 569 11.05 -25.30 -13.50
N ILE A 570 10.54 -26.14 -14.41
CA ILE A 570 9.85 -25.68 -15.63
C ILE A 570 8.68 -24.76 -15.28
N LEU A 571 7.82 -25.15 -14.34
CA LEU A 571 6.68 -24.31 -13.95
C LEU A 571 7.14 -22.99 -13.33
N PHE A 572 8.16 -23.03 -12.48
CA PHE A 572 8.73 -21.85 -11.85
C PHE A 572 9.29 -20.86 -12.87
N ASP A 573 10.09 -21.33 -13.83
CA ASP A 573 10.66 -20.53 -14.92
C ASP A 573 9.54 -19.91 -15.77
N LEU A 574 8.54 -20.70 -16.17
CA LEU A 574 7.37 -20.22 -16.90
C LEU A 574 6.62 -19.12 -16.12
N CYS A 575 6.45 -19.29 -14.80
CA CYS A 575 5.81 -18.28 -13.97
C CYS A 575 6.64 -16.99 -13.88
N ARG A 576 7.97 -17.04 -14.01
CA ARG A 576 8.84 -15.86 -14.09
C ARG A 576 8.84 -15.20 -15.47
N GLY A 577 8.21 -15.82 -16.46
CA GLY A 577 8.23 -15.36 -17.86
C GLY A 577 9.43 -15.89 -18.65
N GLU A 578 10.19 -16.82 -18.10
CA GLU A 578 11.30 -17.49 -18.76
C GLU A 578 10.76 -18.69 -19.55
N ILE A 579 11.23 -18.90 -20.78
CA ILE A 579 10.77 -20.01 -21.64
C ILE A 579 11.80 -21.14 -21.57
N PRO A 580 11.51 -22.24 -20.84
CA PRO A 580 12.40 -23.39 -20.80
C PRO A 580 12.38 -24.14 -22.13
N VAL A 581 13.43 -24.91 -22.41
CA VAL A 581 13.63 -25.68 -23.66
C VAL A 581 12.40 -26.55 -24.01
N GLU A 582 11.73 -27.10 -23.00
CA GLU A 582 10.53 -27.92 -23.15
C GLU A 582 9.31 -27.16 -23.75
N PHE A 583 9.35 -25.83 -23.78
CA PHE A 583 8.30 -24.92 -24.26
C PHE A 583 8.72 -24.01 -25.43
N GLU A 584 9.89 -24.25 -26.05
CA GLU A 584 10.32 -23.51 -27.25
C GLU A 584 9.36 -23.65 -28.43
N GLU A 585 8.67 -24.79 -28.54
CA GLU A 585 7.63 -25.01 -29.54
C GLU A 585 6.32 -24.31 -29.15
N ALA A 586 5.87 -23.32 -29.93
CA ALA A 586 4.64 -22.57 -29.65
C ALA A 586 3.37 -23.44 -29.47
N SER A 587 3.32 -24.62 -30.10
CA SER A 587 2.23 -25.59 -29.94
C SER A 587 2.09 -26.10 -28.50
N ARG A 588 3.18 -26.12 -27.71
CA ARG A 588 3.19 -26.58 -26.32
C ARG A 588 2.33 -25.71 -25.42
N PHE A 589 2.36 -24.39 -25.61
CA PHE A 589 1.49 -23.46 -24.86
C PHE A 589 0.01 -23.74 -25.09
N ARG A 590 -0.35 -24.04 -26.36
CA ARG A 590 -1.74 -24.39 -26.71
C ARG A 590 -2.19 -25.68 -26.03
N THR A 591 -1.39 -26.74 -26.09
CA THR A 591 -1.71 -28.01 -25.43
C THR A 591 -1.77 -27.86 -23.89
N PHE A 592 -0.91 -27.03 -23.31
CA PHE A 592 -0.95 -26.74 -21.89
C PHE A 592 -2.24 -26.01 -21.49
N TYR A 593 -2.64 -24.99 -22.25
CA TYR A 593 -3.92 -24.30 -22.05
C TYR A 593 -5.12 -25.25 -22.18
N GLU A 594 -5.14 -26.11 -23.20
CA GLU A 594 -6.22 -27.11 -23.38
C GLU A 594 -6.33 -28.07 -22.20
N SER A 595 -5.19 -28.47 -21.61
CA SER A 595 -5.15 -29.29 -20.38
C SER A 595 -5.69 -28.55 -19.15
N LEU A 596 -5.42 -27.24 -19.03
CA LEU A 596 -5.94 -26.40 -17.95
C LEU A 596 -7.45 -26.14 -18.08
N ALA A 597 -7.93 -25.95 -19.31
CA ALA A 597 -9.34 -25.68 -19.59
C ALA A 597 -10.22 -26.95 -19.54
N SER A 598 -9.61 -28.14 -19.69
CA SER A 598 -10.33 -29.41 -19.68
C SER A 598 -10.58 -29.93 -18.24
N PRO A 599 -11.76 -30.54 -17.97
CA PRO A 599 -11.97 -31.24 -16.70
C PRO A 599 -11.01 -32.44 -16.59
N PRO A 600 -10.54 -32.80 -15.38
CA PRO A 600 -9.62 -33.91 -15.22
C PRO A 600 -10.25 -35.22 -15.74
N PRO A 601 -9.49 -36.07 -16.45
CA PRO A 601 -10.03 -37.28 -17.04
C PRO A 601 -10.57 -38.23 -15.96
N SER A 602 -11.85 -38.57 -16.05
CA SER A 602 -12.63 -39.34 -15.07
C SER A 602 -12.24 -40.83 -14.91
N GLY A 603 -11.01 -41.23 -15.29
CA GLY A 603 -10.67 -42.63 -15.56
C GLY A 603 -9.44 -43.24 -14.88
N ARG A 604 -8.66 -42.52 -14.05
CA ARG A 604 -7.49 -43.12 -13.36
C ARG A 604 -7.64 -43.08 -11.83
N ARG A 605 -7.94 -44.25 -11.27
CA ARG A 605 -7.92 -44.66 -9.84
C ARG A 605 -7.80 -43.50 -8.84
N ALA A 606 -8.96 -43.01 -8.44
CA ALA A 606 -9.18 -42.26 -7.20
C ALA A 606 -8.88 -43.12 -5.97
N LEU A 607 -7.62 -43.44 -5.74
CA LEU A 607 -7.11 -43.75 -4.41
C LEU A 607 -6.13 -42.65 -4.02
N VAL A 608 -6.61 -41.76 -3.14
CA VAL A 608 -5.87 -40.87 -2.23
C VAL A 608 -5.49 -39.45 -2.69
N ARG A 609 -5.56 -39.04 -3.97
CA ARG A 609 -5.39 -37.61 -4.32
C ARG A 609 -6.72 -36.90 -4.52
N ARG A 610 -6.97 -35.83 -3.74
CA ARG A 610 -8.08 -34.90 -3.96
C ARG A 610 -7.87 -34.26 -5.33
N THR A 611 -8.69 -34.60 -6.32
CA THR A 611 -8.71 -33.88 -7.60
C THR A 611 -9.22 -32.46 -7.35
N VAL A 612 -8.35 -31.47 -7.54
CA VAL A 612 -8.74 -30.06 -7.47
C VAL A 612 -9.55 -29.72 -8.72
N PRO A 613 -10.72 -29.08 -8.60
CA PRO A 613 -11.46 -28.63 -9.77
C PRO A 613 -10.61 -27.63 -10.57
N ARG A 614 -10.22 -27.97 -11.80
CA ARG A 614 -9.57 -27.02 -12.70
C ARG A 614 -10.57 -25.93 -13.06
N ARG A 615 -10.30 -24.71 -12.60
CA ARG A 615 -11.08 -23.51 -12.93
C ARG A 615 -10.09 -22.44 -13.34
N LEU A 616 -10.24 -21.96 -14.57
CA LEU A 616 -9.51 -20.80 -15.05
C LEU A 616 -9.75 -19.60 -14.10
N ASN A 617 -8.78 -18.71 -14.04
CA ASN A 617 -8.84 -17.49 -13.24
C ASN A 617 -7.94 -16.40 -13.88
N LEU A 618 -7.95 -15.19 -13.32
CA LEU A 618 -7.17 -14.06 -13.84
C LEU A 618 -5.66 -14.30 -13.84
N GLN A 619 -5.13 -15.08 -12.89
CA GLN A 619 -3.70 -15.39 -12.81
C GLN A 619 -3.26 -16.25 -14.00
N VAL A 620 -4.11 -17.16 -14.48
CA VAL A 620 -3.86 -17.92 -15.72
C VAL A 620 -3.77 -16.98 -16.93
N ALA A 621 -4.65 -15.97 -17.01
CA ALA A 621 -4.57 -14.99 -18.08
C ALA A 621 -3.29 -14.13 -17.99
N SER A 622 -2.91 -13.68 -16.79
CA SER A 622 -1.65 -12.94 -16.53
C SER A 622 -0.43 -13.80 -16.91
N PHE A 623 -0.42 -15.07 -16.51
CA PHE A 623 0.62 -16.05 -16.84
C PHE A 623 0.87 -16.16 -18.35
N PHE A 624 -0.18 -16.42 -19.14
CA PHE A 624 -0.01 -16.51 -20.60
C PHE A 624 0.38 -15.16 -21.22
N SER A 625 -0.14 -14.04 -20.70
CA SER A 625 0.23 -12.71 -21.17
C SER A 625 1.72 -12.41 -20.94
N ARG A 626 2.26 -12.79 -19.78
CA ARG A 626 3.67 -12.61 -19.41
C ARG A 626 4.62 -13.38 -20.34
N LEU A 627 4.19 -14.54 -20.82
CA LEU A 627 4.91 -15.40 -21.76
C LEU A 627 4.69 -15.00 -23.24
N GLY A 628 4.09 -13.84 -23.50
CA GLY A 628 3.80 -13.35 -24.85
C GLY A 628 2.69 -14.10 -25.58
N GLN A 629 1.92 -14.98 -24.90
CA GLN A 629 0.83 -15.76 -25.48
C GLN A 629 -0.49 -14.98 -25.43
N VAL A 630 -0.54 -13.86 -26.16
CA VAL A 630 -1.62 -12.86 -26.11
C VAL A 630 -2.98 -13.44 -26.51
N GLU A 631 -3.01 -14.35 -27.50
CA GLU A 631 -4.24 -14.98 -27.97
C GLU A 631 -4.84 -15.89 -26.89
N ILE A 632 -4.01 -16.71 -26.23
CA ILE A 632 -4.45 -17.60 -25.14
C ILE A 632 -4.94 -16.77 -23.96
N ALA A 633 -4.19 -15.74 -23.57
CA ALA A 633 -4.59 -14.85 -22.48
C ALA A 633 -5.95 -14.19 -22.75
N SER A 634 -6.19 -13.76 -23.99
CA SER A 634 -7.47 -13.15 -24.40
C SER A 634 -8.63 -14.15 -24.39
N GLU A 635 -8.38 -15.41 -24.76
CA GLU A 635 -9.36 -16.49 -24.71
C GLU A 635 -9.77 -16.83 -23.27
N VAL A 636 -8.79 -16.85 -22.34
CA VAL A 636 -9.04 -17.04 -20.90
C VAL A 636 -9.91 -15.89 -20.36
N LEU A 637 -9.55 -14.63 -20.65
CA LEU A 637 -10.32 -13.47 -20.19
C LEU A 637 -11.74 -13.48 -20.74
N ALA A 638 -11.93 -13.79 -22.03
CA ALA A 638 -13.25 -13.87 -22.63
C ALA A 638 -14.12 -14.95 -21.96
N THR A 639 -13.52 -16.11 -21.66
CA THR A 639 -14.21 -17.21 -20.95
C THR A 639 -14.62 -16.79 -19.54
N LEU A 640 -13.75 -16.10 -18.80
CA LEU A 640 -14.03 -15.62 -17.44
C LEU A 640 -15.09 -14.50 -17.44
N ALA A 641 -14.99 -13.55 -18.36
CA ALA A 641 -15.97 -12.48 -18.50
C ALA A 641 -17.36 -13.05 -18.86
N ALA A 642 -17.43 -14.07 -19.72
CA ALA A 642 -18.68 -14.77 -20.03
C ALA A 642 -19.28 -15.50 -18.81
N GLN A 643 -18.45 -15.89 -17.84
CA GLN A 643 -18.87 -16.50 -16.57
C GLN A 643 -19.24 -15.45 -15.49
N GLY A 644 -19.14 -14.16 -15.80
CA GLY A 644 -19.48 -13.07 -14.88
C GLY A 644 -18.33 -12.63 -13.97
N ASP A 645 -17.07 -12.93 -14.31
CA ASP A 645 -15.92 -12.41 -13.57
C ASP A 645 -15.72 -10.91 -13.84
N ILE A 646 -15.82 -10.10 -12.78
CA ILE A 646 -15.74 -8.64 -12.86
C ILE A 646 -14.34 -8.18 -13.25
N GLY A 647 -13.29 -8.81 -12.70
CA GLY A 647 -11.90 -8.42 -13.00
C GLY A 647 -11.52 -8.77 -14.44
N ALA A 648 -12.04 -9.87 -14.99
CA ALA A 648 -11.85 -10.22 -16.39
C ALA A 648 -12.60 -9.24 -17.31
N THR A 649 -13.82 -8.88 -16.95
CA THR A 649 -14.61 -7.86 -17.67
C THR A 649 -13.90 -6.52 -17.68
N PHE A 650 -13.32 -6.10 -16.54
CA PHE A 650 -12.49 -4.90 -16.43
C PHE A 650 -11.25 -4.98 -17.31
N SER A 651 -10.47 -6.05 -17.19
CA SER A 651 -9.25 -6.24 -17.98
C SER A 651 -9.51 -6.20 -19.50
N MET A 652 -10.66 -6.73 -19.95
CA MET A 652 -11.08 -6.62 -21.35
C MET A 652 -11.47 -5.19 -21.73
N ALA A 653 -12.24 -4.49 -20.90
CA ALA A 653 -12.65 -3.11 -21.16
C ALA A 653 -11.45 -2.15 -21.26
N GLU A 654 -10.46 -2.35 -20.38
CA GLU A 654 -9.19 -1.62 -20.36
C GLU A 654 -8.39 -1.83 -21.64
N ARG A 655 -8.24 -3.09 -22.09
CA ARG A 655 -7.59 -3.39 -23.37
C ARG A 655 -8.29 -2.72 -24.54
N GLU A 656 -9.62 -2.77 -24.58
CA GLU A 656 -10.40 -2.12 -25.63
C GLU A 656 -10.22 -0.59 -25.60
N LEU A 657 -10.11 0.02 -24.42
CA LEU A 657 -9.78 1.44 -24.26
C LEU A 657 -8.38 1.77 -24.82
N ASP A 658 -7.38 0.95 -24.51
CA ASP A 658 -5.99 1.14 -24.96
C ASP A 658 -5.85 0.92 -26.47
N PHE A 659 -6.62 0.00 -27.07
CA PHE A 659 -6.71 -0.18 -28.52
C PHE A 659 -7.60 0.85 -29.25
N GLY A 660 -8.17 1.82 -28.53
CA GLY A 660 -9.00 2.89 -29.11
C GLY A 660 -10.41 2.45 -29.54
N ARG A 661 -10.90 1.30 -29.07
CA ARG A 661 -12.22 0.74 -29.38
C ARG A 661 -13.26 1.21 -28.37
N GLY A 662 -13.65 2.49 -28.50
CA GLY A 662 -14.46 3.19 -27.49
C GLY A 662 -15.79 2.53 -27.12
N GLU A 663 -16.59 2.06 -28.08
CA GLU A 663 -17.92 1.49 -27.80
C GLU A 663 -17.84 0.18 -26.99
N SER A 664 -16.88 -0.69 -27.34
CA SER A 664 -16.60 -1.94 -26.61
C SER A 664 -16.14 -1.66 -25.18
N ALA A 665 -15.25 -0.68 -25.00
CA ALA A 665 -14.75 -0.25 -23.70
C ALA A 665 -15.88 0.31 -22.81
N ALA A 666 -16.69 1.23 -23.35
CA ALA A 666 -17.86 1.80 -22.66
C ALA A 666 -18.83 0.71 -22.19
N SER A 667 -19.16 -0.24 -23.09
CA SER A 667 -20.03 -1.37 -22.79
C SER A 667 -19.45 -2.31 -21.73
N GLY A 668 -18.13 -2.45 -21.69
CA GLY A 668 -17.43 -3.20 -20.64
C GLY A 668 -17.54 -2.51 -19.27
N PHE A 669 -17.25 -1.21 -19.21
CA PHE A 669 -17.33 -0.44 -17.97
C PHE A 669 -18.76 -0.34 -17.40
N GLU A 670 -19.77 -0.18 -18.26
CA GLU A 670 -21.18 -0.21 -17.82
C GLU A 670 -21.60 -1.58 -17.29
N ARG A 671 -21.12 -2.68 -17.91
CA ARG A 671 -21.36 -4.04 -17.40
C ARG A 671 -20.82 -4.23 -15.99
N ILE A 672 -19.68 -3.63 -15.64
CA ILE A 672 -19.11 -3.69 -14.28
C ILE A 672 -20.07 -3.07 -13.27
N TRP A 673 -20.56 -1.86 -13.55
CA TRP A 673 -21.53 -1.18 -12.69
C TRP A 673 -22.83 -1.98 -12.54
N ASN A 674 -23.31 -2.61 -13.61
CA ASN A 674 -24.48 -3.49 -13.57
C ASN A 674 -24.26 -4.72 -12.67
N MET A 675 -23.09 -5.36 -12.72
CA MET A 675 -22.76 -6.51 -11.87
C MET A 675 -22.66 -6.12 -10.38
N VAL A 676 -22.01 -4.99 -10.08
CA VAL A 676 -21.87 -4.48 -8.71
C VAL A 676 -23.22 -4.08 -8.12
N SER A 677 -24.11 -3.52 -8.95
CA SER A 677 -25.47 -3.13 -8.55
C SER A 677 -26.42 -4.34 -8.43
N ALA A 678 -26.32 -5.35 -9.30
CA ALA A 678 -27.18 -6.54 -9.26
C ALA A 678 -26.88 -7.48 -8.08
N THR A 679 -25.67 -7.42 -7.52
CA THR A 679 -25.25 -8.27 -6.40
C THR A 679 -26.10 -8.04 -5.13
N SER A 680 -26.81 -6.91 -5.01
CA SER A 680 -27.75 -6.63 -3.92
C SER A 680 -29.17 -7.18 -4.15
N SER A 681 -29.57 -7.52 -5.38
CA SER A 681 -30.96 -7.85 -5.74
C SER A 681 -31.37 -9.32 -5.57
N SER A 682 -30.47 -10.23 -5.15
CA SER A 682 -30.86 -11.63 -4.93
C SER A 682 -31.72 -11.78 -3.66
N THR A 683 -33.02 -11.95 -3.88
CA THR A 683 -34.12 -11.93 -2.89
C THR A 683 -34.24 -13.21 -2.04
N HIS A 684 -33.33 -14.18 -2.16
CA HIS A 684 -33.56 -15.55 -1.66
C HIS A 684 -32.50 -16.09 -0.67
N SER A 685 -31.56 -15.27 -0.19
CA SER A 685 -30.62 -15.72 0.85
C SER A 685 -30.69 -14.84 2.10
N SER A 686 -30.60 -15.46 3.27
CA SER A 686 -30.62 -14.77 4.56
C SER A 686 -29.54 -13.68 4.62
N THR A 687 -29.87 -12.55 5.26
CA THR A 687 -29.02 -11.36 5.38
C THR A 687 -27.60 -11.70 5.85
N ALA A 688 -27.46 -12.66 6.78
CA ALA A 688 -26.18 -13.20 7.26
C ALA A 688 -25.26 -13.79 6.15
N ILE A 689 -25.82 -14.41 5.11
CA ILE A 689 -25.08 -14.99 3.98
C ILE A 689 -24.72 -13.91 2.94
N ARG A 690 -25.53 -12.84 2.84
CA ARG A 690 -25.28 -11.66 1.99
C ARG A 690 -24.08 -10.85 2.52
N TYR A 691 -23.95 -10.70 3.85
CA TYR A 691 -22.83 -9.98 4.49
C TYR A 691 -21.47 -10.65 4.30
N LEU A 692 -21.41 -11.98 4.28
CA LEU A 692 -20.16 -12.75 4.14
C LEU A 692 -19.61 -12.82 2.70
N ARG A 693 -20.38 -12.39 1.68
CA ARG A 693 -20.03 -12.59 0.26
C ARG A 693 -19.60 -11.35 -0.53
N GLN A 694 -19.87 -10.12 -0.09
CA GLN A 694 -19.45 -8.96 -0.90
C GLN A 694 -17.97 -8.70 -0.66
N ASN A 695 -17.19 -8.88 -1.73
CA ASN A 695 -15.76 -8.69 -1.78
C ASN A 695 -15.46 -7.20 -2.07
N PRO A 696 -14.78 -6.46 -1.17
CA PRO A 696 -14.37 -5.06 -1.38
C PRO A 696 -13.72 -4.81 -2.75
N VAL A 697 -13.03 -5.83 -3.27
CA VAL A 697 -12.39 -5.87 -4.59
C VAL A 697 -13.35 -5.54 -5.75
N GLN A 698 -14.65 -5.87 -5.65
CA GLN A 698 -15.61 -5.55 -6.71
C GLN A 698 -15.85 -4.03 -6.86
N LEU A 699 -15.85 -3.30 -5.75
CA LEU A 699 -16.02 -1.84 -5.76
C LEU A 699 -14.78 -1.15 -6.32
N ASN A 700 -13.60 -1.70 -6.07
CA ASN A 700 -12.34 -1.22 -6.66
C ASN A 700 -12.45 -1.21 -8.19
N TYR A 701 -12.97 -2.27 -8.81
CA TYR A 701 -13.18 -2.29 -10.27
C TYR A 701 -14.23 -1.28 -10.76
N ALA A 702 -15.28 -1.01 -9.98
CA ALA A 702 -16.30 -0.03 -10.35
C ALA A 702 -15.78 1.42 -10.33
N VAL A 703 -15.00 1.78 -9.31
CA VAL A 703 -14.38 3.12 -9.26
C VAL A 703 -13.33 3.28 -10.37
N LYS A 704 -12.52 2.24 -10.64
CA LYS A 704 -11.59 2.23 -11.78
C LYS A 704 -12.32 2.33 -13.12
N ALA A 705 -13.46 1.64 -13.28
CA ALA A 705 -14.29 1.75 -14.48
C ALA A 705 -14.80 3.17 -14.73
N THR A 706 -15.09 3.93 -13.67
CA THR A 706 -15.50 5.35 -13.79
C THR A 706 -14.39 6.23 -14.35
N VAL A 707 -13.14 6.01 -13.93
CA VAL A 707 -11.95 6.69 -14.48
C VAL A 707 -11.73 6.28 -15.94
N GLY A 708 -11.96 5.00 -16.29
CA GLY A 708 -11.91 4.52 -17.68
C GLY A 708 -12.97 5.18 -18.57
N GLN A 709 -14.20 5.33 -18.07
CA GLN A 709 -15.28 6.06 -18.76
C GLN A 709 -14.94 7.54 -18.94
N TRP A 710 -14.35 8.18 -17.93
CA TRP A 710 -13.94 9.58 -17.99
C TRP A 710 -12.87 9.82 -19.06
N ASN A 711 -11.84 8.96 -19.09
CA ASN A 711 -10.81 8.96 -20.13
C ASN A 711 -11.41 8.80 -21.53
N LEU A 712 -12.37 7.88 -21.67
CA LEU A 712 -13.06 7.66 -22.94
C LEU A 712 -13.86 8.89 -23.39
N ALA A 713 -14.64 9.50 -22.50
CA ALA A 713 -15.42 10.70 -22.80
C ALA A 713 -14.52 11.85 -23.28
N ARG A 714 -13.37 12.05 -22.62
CA ARG A 714 -12.36 13.04 -23.04
C ARG A 714 -11.78 12.73 -24.42
N ARG A 715 -11.42 11.47 -24.70
CA ARG A 715 -10.90 11.05 -26.02
C ARG A 715 -11.93 11.21 -27.14
N GLN A 716 -13.22 11.08 -26.82
CA GLN A 716 -14.33 11.27 -27.76
C GLN A 716 -14.72 12.75 -27.95
N GLY A 717 -14.21 13.66 -27.12
CA GLY A 717 -14.58 15.07 -27.15
C GLY A 717 -15.95 15.38 -26.53
N ASP A 718 -16.54 14.46 -25.76
CA ASP A 718 -17.78 14.70 -25.03
C ASP A 718 -17.49 15.44 -23.72
N SER A 719 -17.42 16.77 -23.80
CA SER A 719 -17.09 17.63 -22.65
C SER A 719 -18.12 17.52 -21.52
N GLN A 720 -19.41 17.36 -21.85
CA GLN A 720 -20.47 17.30 -20.84
C GLN A 720 -20.38 16.02 -20.03
N LEU A 721 -20.22 14.86 -20.68
CA LEU A 721 -20.03 13.60 -19.99
C LEU A 721 -18.71 13.56 -19.22
N ALA A 722 -17.64 14.15 -19.77
CA ALA A 722 -16.36 14.23 -19.10
C ALA A 722 -16.45 15.06 -17.79
N GLU A 723 -17.10 16.23 -17.81
CA GLU A 723 -17.33 17.05 -16.60
C GLU A 723 -18.19 16.32 -15.58
N GLN A 724 -19.23 15.61 -16.02
CA GLN A 724 -20.08 14.81 -15.13
C GLN A 724 -19.29 13.68 -14.45
N LEU A 725 -18.47 12.95 -15.21
CA LEU A 725 -17.66 11.86 -14.67
C LEU A 725 -16.52 12.36 -13.79
N GLU A 726 -15.92 13.51 -14.10
CA GLU A 726 -14.96 14.17 -13.22
C GLU A 726 -15.59 14.50 -11.86
N ARG A 727 -16.77 15.14 -11.87
CA ARG A 727 -17.53 15.42 -10.64
C ARG A 727 -17.84 14.14 -9.87
N GLN A 728 -18.22 13.07 -10.56
CA GLN A 728 -18.46 11.79 -9.93
C GLN A 728 -17.20 11.22 -9.27
N ILE A 729 -16.03 11.32 -9.92
CA ILE A 729 -14.74 10.89 -9.34
C ILE A 729 -14.42 11.68 -8.06
N ARG A 730 -14.65 13.01 -8.05
CA ARG A 730 -14.47 13.86 -6.86
C ARG A 730 -15.38 13.43 -5.70
N LEU A 731 -16.64 13.14 -6.00
CA LEU A 731 -17.57 12.61 -4.99
C LEU A 731 -17.16 11.22 -4.48
N LEU A 732 -16.62 10.35 -5.35
CA LEU A 732 -16.09 9.03 -4.94
C LEU A 732 -14.87 9.17 -4.00
N LEU A 733 -14.03 10.18 -4.23
CA LEU A 733 -12.89 10.51 -3.37
C LEU A 733 -13.29 11.01 -1.97
N CYS A 734 -14.57 11.34 -1.74
CA CYS A 734 -15.10 11.66 -0.41
C CYS A 734 -15.34 10.41 0.46
N SER A 735 -15.15 9.19 -0.05
CA SER A 735 -15.44 7.93 0.67
C SER A 735 -14.84 7.88 2.07
N PRO A 736 -15.51 7.39 3.12
CA PRO A 736 -14.88 7.20 4.43
C PRO A 736 -13.80 6.10 4.43
N SER A 737 -13.72 5.26 3.40
CA SER A 737 -12.70 4.22 3.29
C SER A 737 -11.37 4.77 2.74
N THR A 738 -10.33 4.80 3.57
CA THR A 738 -8.96 5.17 3.17
C THR A 738 -8.39 4.23 2.10
N GLU A 739 -8.66 2.93 2.22
CA GLU A 739 -8.28 1.90 1.23
C GLU A 739 -8.87 2.20 -0.15
N LEU A 740 -10.18 2.45 -0.24
CA LEU A 740 -10.83 2.75 -1.51
C LEU A 740 -10.27 4.03 -2.15
N ARG A 741 -10.05 5.08 -1.33
CA ARG A 741 -9.42 6.31 -1.81
C ARG A 741 -8.02 6.02 -2.36
N SER A 742 -7.21 5.26 -1.64
CA SER A 742 -5.87 4.89 -2.08
C SER A 742 -5.90 4.18 -3.43
N VAL A 743 -6.78 3.19 -3.60
CA VAL A 743 -6.94 2.45 -4.86
C VAL A 743 -7.37 3.34 -6.02
N LEU A 744 -8.29 4.28 -5.78
CA LEU A 744 -8.76 5.22 -6.80
C LEU A 744 -7.64 6.22 -7.20
N LEU A 745 -6.91 6.74 -6.22
CA LEU A 745 -5.82 7.70 -6.44
C LEU A 745 -4.61 7.07 -7.13
N GLU A 746 -4.24 5.84 -6.74
CA GLU A 746 -3.20 5.06 -7.41
C GLU A 746 -3.57 4.86 -8.89
N TYR A 747 -4.80 4.44 -9.16
CA TYR A 747 -5.26 4.22 -10.53
C TYR A 747 -5.35 5.51 -11.37
N LEU A 748 -5.75 6.64 -10.76
CA LEU A 748 -5.67 7.95 -11.41
C LEU A 748 -4.21 8.29 -11.77
N GLY A 749 -3.27 8.02 -10.86
CA GLY A 749 -1.83 8.16 -11.10
C GLY A 749 -1.33 7.29 -12.25
N GLU A 750 -1.67 5.99 -12.27
CA GLU A 750 -1.33 5.05 -13.35
C GLU A 750 -1.87 5.49 -14.72
N ARG A 751 -3.03 6.13 -14.75
CA ARG A 751 -3.63 6.70 -15.97
C ARG A 751 -3.09 8.08 -16.34
N GLY A 752 -2.15 8.63 -15.58
CA GLY A 752 -1.54 9.94 -15.83
C GLY A 752 -2.39 11.13 -15.41
N GLU A 753 -3.48 10.92 -14.67
CA GLU A 753 -4.45 11.94 -14.25
C GLU A 753 -3.99 12.65 -12.96
N ARG A 754 -2.80 13.26 -13.07
CA ARG A 754 -2.01 13.77 -11.96
C ARG A 754 -2.73 14.82 -11.11
N SER A 755 -3.49 15.73 -11.73
CA SER A 755 -4.13 16.84 -11.01
C SER A 755 -5.13 16.36 -9.96
N ILE A 756 -6.06 15.48 -10.34
CA ILE A 756 -7.10 14.95 -9.44
C ILE A 756 -6.47 14.02 -8.40
N ALA A 757 -5.47 13.22 -8.80
CA ALA A 757 -4.74 12.38 -7.86
C ALA A 757 -4.09 13.22 -6.74
N LEU A 758 -3.37 14.28 -7.09
CA LEU A 758 -2.73 15.17 -6.11
C LEU A 758 -3.73 15.86 -5.19
N GLU A 759 -4.87 16.29 -5.73
CA GLU A 759 -5.95 16.88 -4.94
C GLU A 759 -6.51 15.92 -3.89
N GLY A 760 -6.77 14.66 -4.28
CA GLY A 760 -7.24 13.67 -3.32
C GLY A 760 -6.19 13.27 -2.28
N TYR A 761 -4.91 13.19 -2.67
CA TYR A 761 -3.82 12.92 -1.71
C TYR A 761 -3.66 14.03 -0.67
N ARG A 762 -3.90 15.30 -1.01
CA ARG A 762 -3.87 16.42 -0.04
C ARG A 762 -4.81 16.21 1.14
N THR A 763 -5.90 15.47 0.95
CA THR A 763 -6.81 15.10 2.04
C THR A 763 -6.42 13.77 2.70
N LEU A 764 -6.07 12.76 1.89
CA LEU A 764 -5.79 11.41 2.40
C LEU A 764 -4.53 11.37 3.27
N LEU A 765 -3.51 12.17 2.97
CA LEU A 765 -2.25 12.22 3.71
C LEU A 765 -2.41 12.71 5.17
N PRO A 766 -3.02 13.88 5.45
CA PRO A 766 -3.34 14.26 6.83
C PRO A 766 -4.23 13.24 7.53
N MET A 767 -5.22 12.70 6.83
CA MET A 767 -6.16 11.72 7.39
C MET A 767 -5.45 10.46 7.89
N THR A 768 -4.49 9.91 7.13
CA THR A 768 -3.68 8.75 7.56
C THR A 768 -2.56 9.13 8.53
N ALA A 769 -2.08 10.38 8.52
CA ALA A 769 -1.10 10.87 9.51
C ALA A 769 -1.68 10.94 10.93
N PHE A 770 -2.97 11.21 11.07
CA PHE A 770 -3.72 11.06 12.34
C PHE A 770 -4.20 9.62 12.60
N GLY A 771 -3.66 8.63 11.88
CA GLY A 771 -3.92 7.21 12.10
C GLY A 771 -3.41 6.71 13.47
N SER A 772 -3.68 5.44 13.77
CA SER A 772 -3.13 4.82 14.98
C SER A 772 -1.62 4.61 14.84
N ALA A 773 -0.86 4.81 15.92
CA ALA A 773 0.57 4.52 15.92
C ALA A 773 0.84 3.04 15.58
N GLY A 774 1.81 2.79 14.71
CA GLY A 774 2.20 1.44 14.28
C GLY A 774 1.43 0.86 13.09
N THR A 775 0.45 1.57 12.52
CA THR A 775 -0.16 1.18 11.23
C THR A 775 0.74 1.60 10.05
N THR A 776 0.68 0.86 8.95
CA THR A 776 1.47 1.17 7.73
C THR A 776 0.71 2.07 6.75
N GLU A 777 -0.50 2.52 7.09
CA GLU A 777 -1.38 3.24 6.16
C GLU A 777 -0.76 4.55 5.65
N LEU A 778 -0.16 5.35 6.54
CA LEU A 778 0.56 6.56 6.13
C LEU A 778 1.72 6.23 5.19
N TYR A 779 2.45 5.15 5.46
CA TYR A 779 3.56 4.72 4.61
C TYR A 779 3.09 4.31 3.22
N ASP A 780 2.03 3.50 3.14
CA ASP A 780 1.47 3.06 1.87
C ASP A 780 0.96 4.28 1.07
N VAL A 781 0.23 5.21 1.68
CA VAL A 781 -0.27 6.43 1.00
C VAL A 781 0.87 7.37 0.59
N ALA A 782 1.81 7.67 1.49
CA ALA A 782 2.92 8.58 1.24
C ALA A 782 3.85 8.08 0.14
N ARG A 783 4.08 6.76 0.06
CA ARG A 783 4.86 6.14 -1.02
C ARG A 783 4.26 6.43 -2.40
N HIS A 784 2.95 6.20 -2.57
CA HIS A 784 2.29 6.44 -3.87
C HIS A 784 2.25 7.93 -4.21
N TYR A 785 1.98 8.78 -3.22
CA TYR A 785 2.03 10.23 -3.41
C TYR A 785 3.43 10.72 -3.83
N ALA A 786 4.47 10.26 -3.13
CA ALA A 786 5.85 10.62 -3.42
C ALA A 786 6.24 10.21 -4.85
N ALA A 787 5.83 9.04 -5.32
CA ALA A 787 6.08 8.60 -6.69
C ALA A 787 5.49 9.56 -7.75
N ILE A 788 4.35 10.20 -7.45
CA ILE A 788 3.72 11.16 -8.36
C ILE A 788 4.37 12.54 -8.29
N VAL A 789 4.85 12.99 -7.13
CA VAL A 789 5.33 14.37 -6.92
C VAL A 789 6.84 14.53 -7.13
N ARG A 790 7.62 13.46 -6.91
CA ARG A 790 9.10 13.48 -6.88
C ARG A 790 9.73 14.22 -8.07
N GLU A 791 9.20 14.05 -9.27
CA GLU A 791 9.75 14.67 -10.48
C GLU A 791 9.56 16.20 -10.54
N SER A 792 8.52 16.74 -9.89
CA SER A 792 8.27 18.19 -9.89
C SER A 792 8.67 18.88 -8.59
N ASP A 793 8.60 18.16 -7.47
CA ASP A 793 8.91 18.69 -6.13
C ASP A 793 9.50 17.56 -5.26
N PRO A 794 10.81 17.30 -5.37
CA PRO A 794 11.47 16.25 -4.61
C PRO A 794 11.45 16.53 -3.10
N ILE A 795 11.35 17.79 -2.67
CA ILE A 795 11.33 18.18 -1.25
C ILE A 795 9.99 17.79 -0.62
N GLU A 796 8.87 18.11 -1.26
CA GLU A 796 7.55 17.73 -0.76
C GLU A 796 7.36 16.21 -0.77
N ALA A 797 7.87 15.52 -1.79
CA ALA A 797 7.90 14.05 -1.83
C ALA A 797 8.70 13.48 -0.66
N ALA A 798 9.89 14.03 -0.40
CA ALA A 798 10.74 13.62 0.72
C ALA A 798 10.07 13.89 2.06
N ARG A 799 9.43 15.05 2.25
CA ARG A 799 8.76 15.42 3.50
C ARG A 799 7.70 14.40 3.91
N TRP A 800 6.80 14.01 3.01
CA TRP A 800 5.75 13.04 3.33
C TRP A 800 6.31 11.63 3.51
N PHE A 801 7.28 11.25 2.70
CA PHE A 801 7.90 9.94 2.83
C PHE A 801 8.72 9.82 4.13
N ASP A 802 9.40 10.88 4.52
CA ASP A 802 10.12 11.00 5.79
C ASP A 802 9.20 10.90 7.01
N LEU A 803 8.06 11.59 6.98
CA LEU A 803 7.01 11.47 8.00
C LEU A 803 6.52 10.03 8.14
N ALA A 804 6.27 9.36 7.01
CA ALA A 804 5.87 7.96 6.99
C ALA A 804 6.95 7.04 7.57
N VAL A 805 8.21 7.20 7.15
CA VAL A 805 9.35 6.39 7.63
C VAL A 805 9.54 6.58 9.15
N GLY A 806 9.43 7.80 9.66
CA GLY A 806 9.47 8.07 11.11
C GLY A 806 8.36 7.34 11.89
N GLY A 807 7.18 7.19 11.30
CA GLY A 807 6.06 6.42 11.88
C GLY A 807 6.31 4.91 11.95
N THR A 808 7.33 4.38 11.26
CA THR A 808 7.63 2.94 11.23
C THR A 808 8.45 2.45 12.44
N LEU A 809 9.01 3.33 13.26
CA LEU A 809 9.92 2.95 14.36
C LEU A 809 9.25 2.05 15.42
N GLU A 810 7.94 2.21 15.62
CA GLU A 810 7.16 1.45 16.62
C GLU A 810 6.61 0.12 16.06
N THR A 811 6.78 -0.15 14.76
CA THR A 811 6.26 -1.37 14.11
C THR A 811 7.33 -2.45 13.91
N THR A 812 6.87 -3.70 13.84
CA THR A 812 7.67 -4.89 13.52
C THR A 812 7.46 -5.37 12.09
N TYR A 813 6.70 -4.64 11.27
CA TYR A 813 6.38 -5.02 9.89
C TYR A 813 7.54 -4.81 8.91
N PHE A 814 8.54 -3.99 9.27
CA PHE A 814 9.66 -3.71 8.37
C PHE A 814 10.88 -4.55 8.71
N ARG A 815 11.51 -5.09 7.67
CA ARG A 815 12.80 -5.78 7.77
C ARG A 815 13.88 -4.83 8.26
N ALA A 816 14.90 -5.39 8.94
CA ALA A 816 15.93 -4.58 9.57
C ALA A 816 16.69 -3.66 8.58
N VAL A 817 16.91 -4.11 7.35
CA VAL A 817 17.54 -3.34 6.26
C VAL A 817 16.78 -2.04 5.92
N ALA A 818 15.45 -2.03 6.11
CA ALA A 818 14.62 -0.87 5.78
C ALA A 818 14.99 0.38 6.60
N TYR A 819 15.53 0.20 7.80
CA TYR A 819 16.00 1.29 8.68
C TYR A 819 17.36 1.86 8.28
N ILE A 820 17.95 1.37 7.18
CA ILE A 820 19.07 1.98 6.47
C ILE A 820 18.60 2.52 5.13
N SER A 821 17.96 1.67 4.31
CA SER A 821 17.63 2.02 2.92
C SER A 821 16.55 3.10 2.78
N LEU A 822 15.49 3.08 3.60
CA LEU A 822 14.43 4.09 3.51
C LEU A 822 14.93 5.49 3.93
N PRO A 823 15.67 5.64 5.04
CA PRO A 823 16.32 6.91 5.38
C PRO A 823 17.27 7.41 4.29
N VAL A 824 18.07 6.54 3.66
CA VAL A 824 18.93 6.92 2.54
C VAL A 824 18.11 7.52 1.39
N TYR A 825 17.00 6.90 0.99
CA TYR A 825 16.14 7.46 -0.06
C TYR A 825 15.60 8.85 0.28
N VAL A 826 15.10 9.02 1.50
CA VAL A 826 14.64 10.33 1.99
C VAL A 826 15.75 11.38 1.88
N ARG A 827 16.97 11.05 2.32
CA ARG A 827 18.10 11.98 2.26
C ARG A 827 18.56 12.29 0.85
N ARG A 828 18.54 11.33 -0.07
CA ARG A 828 18.87 11.58 -1.48
C ARG A 828 17.92 12.61 -2.09
N TRP A 829 16.63 12.53 -1.79
CA TRP A 829 15.64 13.48 -2.32
C TRP A 829 15.77 14.87 -1.68
N LEU A 830 16.03 14.95 -0.38
CA LEU A 830 16.33 16.23 0.28
C LEU A 830 17.64 16.85 -0.25
N LEU A 831 18.67 16.03 -0.48
CA LEU A 831 19.93 16.45 -1.10
C LEU A 831 19.70 17.02 -2.50
N GLU A 832 18.91 16.34 -3.33
CA GLU A 832 18.53 16.83 -4.66
C GLU A 832 17.84 18.19 -4.60
N GLY A 833 16.85 18.35 -3.70
CA GLY A 833 16.19 19.64 -3.49
C GLY A 833 17.14 20.74 -2.99
N ALA A 834 18.07 20.42 -2.10
CA ALA A 834 19.08 21.36 -1.61
C ALA A 834 20.04 21.81 -2.72
N ILE A 835 20.46 20.89 -3.60
CA ILE A 835 21.27 21.19 -4.79
C ILE A 835 20.51 22.13 -5.73
N GLU A 836 19.24 21.83 -6.00
CA GLU A 836 18.39 22.64 -6.89
C GLU A 836 18.22 24.06 -6.39
N ASN A 837 18.04 24.21 -5.06
CA ASN A 837 17.89 25.49 -4.36
C ASN A 837 19.21 26.25 -4.15
N GLY A 838 20.37 25.62 -4.39
CA GLY A 838 21.67 26.24 -4.16
C GLY A 838 22.09 26.34 -2.69
N ASP A 839 21.47 25.56 -1.80
CA ASP A 839 21.74 25.58 -0.35
C ASP A 839 22.92 24.68 0.00
N ALA A 840 24.13 25.23 -0.09
CA ALA A 840 25.37 24.49 0.16
C ALA A 840 25.47 23.91 1.59
N GLU A 841 24.84 24.55 2.59
CA GLU A 841 24.84 24.07 3.97
C GLU A 841 24.00 22.80 4.11
N GLN A 842 22.77 22.82 3.55
CA GLN A 842 21.91 21.64 3.55
C GLN A 842 22.46 20.51 2.67
N VAL A 843 23.11 20.84 1.54
CA VAL A 843 23.82 19.85 0.71
C VAL A 843 24.88 19.13 1.54
N GLN A 844 25.73 19.85 2.26
CA GLN A 844 26.75 19.24 3.10
C GLN A 844 26.13 18.40 4.23
N ARG A 845 25.10 18.91 4.91
CA ARG A 845 24.41 18.19 5.99
C ARG A 845 23.82 16.86 5.53
N HIS A 846 23.16 16.85 4.37
CA HIS A 846 22.57 15.63 3.82
C HIS A 846 23.64 14.65 3.32
N LEU A 847 24.73 15.13 2.73
CA LEU A 847 25.88 14.29 2.37
C LEU A 847 26.49 13.60 3.58
N ASP A 848 26.75 14.36 4.66
CA ASP A 848 27.33 13.79 5.89
C ASP A 848 26.40 12.73 6.50
N ARG A 849 25.08 12.93 6.42
CA ARG A 849 24.12 11.95 6.93
C ARG A 849 24.04 10.70 6.05
N ILE A 850 24.06 10.84 4.73
CA ILE A 850 24.10 9.69 3.81
C ILE A 850 25.38 8.89 4.03
N GLU A 851 26.53 9.56 4.17
CA GLU A 851 27.81 8.90 4.40
C GLU A 851 27.83 8.09 5.70
N ARG A 852 27.20 8.59 6.76
CA ARG A 852 27.02 7.83 8.01
C ARG A 852 26.13 6.60 7.84
N LEU A 853 25.13 6.68 6.98
CA LEU A 853 24.20 5.58 6.69
C LEU A 853 24.82 4.54 5.76
N ASP A 854 25.23 4.96 4.58
CA ASP A 854 25.87 4.16 3.54
C ASP A 854 27.01 4.96 2.87
N PRO A 855 28.29 4.73 3.26
CA PRO A 855 29.43 5.40 2.66
C PRO A 855 29.70 5.03 1.19
N LEU A 856 29.02 3.99 0.66
CA LEU A 856 29.15 3.52 -0.71
C LEU A 856 27.90 3.81 -1.55
N ASP A 857 27.15 4.85 -1.19
CA ASP A 857 25.94 5.23 -1.92
C ASP A 857 26.25 5.64 -3.37
N ILE A 858 25.90 4.73 -4.29
CA ILE A 858 26.19 4.90 -5.72
C ILE A 858 25.29 5.94 -6.38
N ASP A 859 24.01 6.06 -6.00
CA ASP A 859 23.08 7.02 -6.63
C ASP A 859 23.53 8.46 -6.38
N VAL A 860 24.00 8.77 -5.17
CA VAL A 860 24.58 10.08 -4.87
C VAL A 860 25.77 10.35 -5.79
N ALA A 861 26.69 9.40 -5.89
CA ALA A 861 27.94 9.58 -6.61
C ALA A 861 27.75 9.64 -8.14
N GLU A 862 26.82 8.84 -8.67
CA GLU A 862 26.46 8.79 -10.08
C GLU A 862 25.68 10.02 -10.53
N ARG A 863 24.61 10.38 -9.79
CA ARG A 863 23.59 11.31 -10.27
C ARG A 863 23.67 12.69 -9.62
N LEU A 864 23.95 12.76 -8.33
CA LEU A 864 23.86 14.01 -7.56
C LEU A 864 25.17 14.80 -7.54
N ILE A 865 26.33 14.13 -7.53
CA ILE A 865 27.63 14.82 -7.62
C ILE A 865 27.77 15.63 -8.94
N PRO A 866 27.43 15.09 -10.13
CA PRO A 866 27.43 15.91 -11.35
C PRO A 866 26.51 17.13 -11.26
N LYS A 867 25.29 16.97 -10.73
CA LYS A 867 24.35 18.08 -10.51
C LYS A 867 24.92 19.16 -9.58
N MET A 868 25.66 18.79 -8.53
CA MET A 868 26.34 19.75 -7.66
C MET A 868 27.32 20.62 -8.45
N ARG A 869 28.10 20.02 -9.37
CA ARG A 869 29.04 20.77 -10.23
C ARG A 869 28.31 21.72 -11.17
N GLU A 870 27.21 21.28 -11.78
CA GLU A 870 26.36 22.14 -12.62
C GLU A 870 25.82 23.36 -11.86
N LYS A 871 25.62 23.23 -10.55
CA LYS A 871 25.20 24.30 -9.63
C LYS A 871 26.36 25.09 -9.02
N GLY A 872 27.60 24.85 -9.45
CA GLY A 872 28.79 25.58 -9.00
C GLY A 872 29.30 25.17 -7.61
N MET A 873 28.93 23.98 -7.13
CA MET A 873 29.36 23.44 -5.82
C MET A 873 30.56 22.48 -5.95
N ASP A 874 31.53 22.81 -6.80
CA ASP A 874 32.63 21.91 -7.18
C ASP A 874 33.42 21.36 -5.98
N ALA A 875 33.70 22.20 -4.98
CA ALA A 875 34.46 21.79 -3.80
C ALA A 875 33.73 20.71 -2.98
N ILE A 876 32.41 20.85 -2.83
CA ILE A 876 31.58 19.86 -2.12
C ILE A 876 31.49 18.58 -2.94
N ALA A 877 31.26 18.70 -4.24
CA ALA A 877 31.19 17.59 -5.19
C ALA A 877 32.49 16.76 -5.19
N ASP A 878 33.64 17.43 -5.23
CA ASP A 878 34.94 16.75 -5.24
C ASP A 878 35.27 16.09 -3.90
N ALA A 879 34.90 16.73 -2.79
CA ALA A 879 35.05 16.13 -1.47
C ALA A 879 34.18 14.88 -1.33
N ALA A 880 32.93 14.92 -1.80
CA ALA A 880 32.03 13.78 -1.78
C ALA A 880 32.56 12.62 -2.65
N PHE A 881 32.99 12.92 -3.88
CA PHE A 881 33.57 11.90 -4.78
C PHE A 881 34.78 11.23 -4.15
N ASN A 882 35.70 12.00 -3.59
CA ASN A 882 36.93 11.46 -3.00
C ASN A 882 36.64 10.50 -1.85
N ARG A 883 35.59 10.75 -1.04
CA ARG A 883 35.21 9.88 0.07
C ARG A 883 34.59 8.57 -0.43
N VAL A 884 33.63 8.64 -1.35
CA VAL A 884 33.02 7.43 -1.96
C VAL A 884 34.07 6.59 -2.67
N TRP A 885 34.96 7.23 -3.44
CA TRP A 885 36.04 6.54 -4.14
C TRP A 885 37.01 5.85 -3.19
N ALA A 886 37.45 6.53 -2.12
CA ALA A 886 38.36 5.95 -1.14
C ALA A 886 37.73 4.75 -0.43
N SER A 887 36.49 4.89 0.05
CA SER A 887 35.75 3.79 0.70
C SER A 887 35.53 2.62 -0.26
N GLY A 888 35.15 2.89 -1.51
CA GLY A 888 34.91 1.85 -2.52
C GLY A 888 36.18 1.10 -2.88
N ARG A 889 37.31 1.79 -2.99
CA ARG A 889 38.61 1.18 -3.27
C ARG A 889 39.07 0.27 -2.14
N ALA A 890 38.84 0.66 -0.88
CA ALA A 890 39.09 -0.20 0.26
C ALA A 890 38.20 -1.45 0.20
N TYR A 891 36.89 -1.27 -0.01
CA TYR A 891 35.94 -2.37 -0.13
C TYR A 891 36.32 -3.39 -1.20
N VAL A 892 36.61 -2.95 -2.43
CA VAL A 892 36.95 -3.87 -3.53
C VAL A 892 38.27 -4.61 -3.27
N ALA A 893 39.20 -4.02 -2.53
CA ALA A 893 40.44 -4.69 -2.15
C ALA A 893 40.17 -5.89 -1.23
N ASP A 894 39.24 -5.74 -0.29
CA ASP A 894 38.87 -6.79 0.68
C ASP A 894 37.87 -7.80 0.08
N TYR A 895 37.01 -7.36 -0.82
CA TYR A 895 35.93 -8.14 -1.44
C TYR A 895 36.01 -8.17 -2.97
N PRO A 896 37.07 -8.76 -3.57
CA PRO A 896 37.34 -8.66 -5.01
C PRO A 896 36.35 -9.43 -5.90
N PHE A 897 35.52 -10.30 -5.32
CA PHE A 897 34.54 -11.10 -6.07
C PHE A 897 33.17 -10.42 -6.22
N ASP A 898 32.96 -9.29 -5.57
CA ASP A 898 31.73 -8.51 -5.69
C ASP A 898 31.75 -7.71 -7.00
N ALA A 899 31.39 -8.37 -8.09
CA ALA A 899 31.37 -7.78 -9.42
C ALA A 899 30.40 -6.58 -9.51
N THR A 900 29.27 -6.63 -8.80
CA THR A 900 28.28 -5.55 -8.78
C THR A 900 28.84 -4.28 -8.15
N LYS A 901 29.38 -4.32 -6.93
CA LYS A 901 29.97 -3.11 -6.31
C LYS A 901 31.23 -2.65 -7.02
N THR A 902 32.02 -3.58 -7.57
CA THR A 902 33.19 -3.26 -8.41
C THR A 902 32.78 -2.47 -9.65
N ASN A 903 31.78 -2.95 -10.39
CA ASN A 903 31.24 -2.26 -11.57
C ASN A 903 30.65 -0.89 -11.19
N ASN A 904 29.83 -0.84 -10.13
CA ASN A 904 29.22 0.40 -9.68
C ASN A 904 30.27 1.46 -9.32
N LEU A 905 31.37 1.07 -8.67
CA LEU A 905 32.48 1.98 -8.37
C LEU A 905 33.17 2.48 -9.65
N ALA A 906 33.39 1.61 -10.63
CA ALA A 906 33.91 1.99 -11.93
C ALA A 906 32.99 3.00 -12.65
N TRP A 907 31.68 2.78 -12.60
CA TRP A 907 30.66 3.68 -13.14
C TRP A 907 30.67 5.05 -12.45
N VAL A 908 30.81 5.10 -11.12
CA VAL A 908 30.98 6.36 -10.37
C VAL A 908 32.15 7.19 -10.90
N ALA A 909 33.29 6.54 -11.17
CA ALA A 909 34.44 7.22 -11.75
C ALA A 909 34.16 7.72 -13.19
N ALA A 910 33.47 6.93 -14.00
CA ALA A 910 33.06 7.30 -15.36
C ALA A 910 32.17 8.55 -15.37
N MET A 911 31.09 8.56 -14.58
CA MET A 911 30.13 9.68 -14.53
C MET A 911 30.75 10.98 -14.02
N ASN A 912 31.79 10.87 -13.20
CA ASN A 912 32.53 12.02 -12.69
C ASN A 912 33.75 12.39 -13.55
N LYS A 913 34.08 11.60 -14.58
CA LYS A 913 35.28 11.74 -15.43
C LYS A 913 36.58 11.83 -14.64
N ARG A 914 36.71 10.99 -13.61
CA ARG A 914 37.86 10.97 -12.69
C ARG A 914 38.38 9.55 -12.52
N GLU A 915 39.67 9.39 -12.24
CA GLU A 915 40.28 8.09 -11.93
C GLU A 915 40.07 7.02 -13.03
N LEU A 916 39.96 7.44 -14.30
CA LEU A 916 39.55 6.58 -15.43
C LEU A 916 40.43 5.33 -15.62
N GLU A 917 41.74 5.44 -15.39
CA GLU A 917 42.65 4.29 -15.45
C GLU A 917 42.32 3.26 -14.36
N GLY A 918 42.07 3.71 -13.13
CA GLY A 918 41.62 2.85 -12.04
C GLY A 918 40.23 2.27 -12.30
N ALA A 919 39.33 3.07 -12.89
CA ALA A 919 37.99 2.63 -13.27
C ALA A 919 38.02 1.53 -14.33
N ALA A 920 38.89 1.64 -15.33
CA ALA A 920 39.05 0.63 -16.37
C ALA A 920 39.46 -0.73 -15.77
N ALA A 921 40.43 -0.73 -14.85
CA ALA A 921 40.85 -1.95 -14.16
C ALA A 921 39.71 -2.60 -13.35
N LEU A 922 38.88 -1.78 -12.68
CA LEU A 922 37.71 -2.27 -11.94
C LEU A 922 36.64 -2.83 -12.90
N ALA A 923 36.34 -2.13 -13.99
CA ALA A 923 35.36 -2.60 -14.98
C ALA A 923 35.81 -3.89 -15.68
N GLU A 924 37.10 -4.00 -16.05
CA GLU A 924 37.68 -5.24 -16.57
C GLU A 924 37.56 -6.40 -15.56
N GLN A 925 37.79 -6.14 -14.27
CA GLN A 925 37.60 -7.14 -13.21
C GLN A 925 36.13 -7.57 -13.08
N ALA A 926 35.17 -6.64 -13.12
CA ALA A 926 33.75 -6.98 -13.07
C ALA A 926 33.31 -7.83 -14.26
N VAL A 927 33.75 -7.47 -15.48
CA VAL A 927 33.51 -8.26 -16.71
C VAL A 927 34.19 -9.63 -16.64
N TYR A 928 35.37 -9.74 -16.01
CA TYR A 928 36.03 -11.03 -15.82
C TYR A 928 35.20 -12.00 -14.97
N PHE A 929 34.57 -11.50 -13.89
CA PHE A 929 33.75 -12.33 -13.02
C PHE A 929 32.33 -12.59 -13.58
N GLU A 930 31.75 -11.64 -14.30
CA GLU A 930 30.44 -11.77 -14.94
C GLU A 930 30.49 -11.37 -16.43
N PRO A 931 31.07 -12.21 -17.31
CA PRO A 931 31.31 -11.86 -18.72
C PRO A 931 30.03 -11.73 -19.55
N ASP A 932 28.96 -12.41 -19.14
CA ASP A 932 27.67 -12.37 -19.84
C ASP A 932 26.88 -11.09 -19.53
N SER A 933 27.26 -10.33 -18.51
CA SER A 933 26.60 -9.09 -18.12
C SER A 933 26.83 -8.00 -19.18
N ALA A 934 25.80 -7.71 -19.98
CA ALA A 934 25.83 -6.59 -20.93
C ALA A 934 26.04 -5.25 -20.22
N ILE A 935 25.51 -5.09 -19.00
CA ILE A 935 25.63 -3.86 -18.18
C ILE A 935 27.09 -3.59 -17.79
N TYR A 936 27.84 -4.62 -17.41
CA TYR A 936 29.23 -4.43 -16.99
C TYR A 936 30.14 -4.18 -18.20
N ARG A 937 29.85 -4.83 -19.32
CA ARG A 937 30.53 -4.58 -20.60
C ARG A 937 30.26 -3.17 -21.12
N ASP A 938 29.03 -2.69 -21.02
CA ASP A 938 28.64 -1.30 -21.31
C ASP A 938 29.42 -0.30 -20.43
N THR A 939 29.49 -0.53 -19.12
CA THR A 939 30.31 0.30 -18.21
C THR A 939 31.78 0.36 -18.65
N LEU A 940 32.36 -0.77 -19.05
CA LEU A 940 33.72 -0.83 -19.59
C LEU A 940 33.83 -0.05 -20.91
N ALA A 941 32.86 -0.17 -21.82
CA ALA A 941 32.84 0.56 -23.08
C ALA A 941 32.81 2.07 -22.87
N GLU A 942 31.97 2.58 -21.97
CA GLU A 942 31.93 4.03 -21.64
C GLU A 942 33.25 4.53 -21.05
N ILE A 943 33.89 3.75 -20.16
CA ILE A 943 35.19 4.14 -19.59
C ILE A 943 36.29 4.17 -20.66
N LEU A 944 36.31 3.18 -21.57
CA LEU A 944 37.24 3.13 -22.70
C LEU A 944 37.02 4.31 -23.64
N PHE A 945 35.76 4.66 -23.92
CA PHE A 945 35.41 5.83 -24.70
C PHE A 945 35.92 7.12 -24.05
N LEU A 946 35.68 7.31 -22.75
CA LEU A 946 36.17 8.46 -21.98
C LEU A 946 37.71 8.53 -21.87
N SER A 947 38.38 7.40 -22.11
CA SER A 947 39.84 7.27 -22.12
C SER A 947 40.44 7.32 -23.53
N ASP A 948 39.70 7.82 -24.52
CA ASP A 948 40.08 7.95 -25.94
C ASP A 948 40.38 6.60 -26.65
N ARG A 949 39.92 5.47 -26.11
CA ARG A 949 40.04 4.11 -26.71
C ARG A 949 38.77 3.72 -27.50
N VAL A 950 38.31 4.64 -28.35
CA VAL A 950 37.02 4.56 -29.05
C VAL A 950 36.80 3.26 -29.87
N PRO A 951 37.79 2.72 -30.61
CA PRO A 951 37.58 1.48 -31.38
C PRO A 951 37.24 0.28 -30.50
N GLU A 952 37.81 0.22 -29.29
CA GLU A 952 37.59 -0.87 -28.35
C GLU A 952 36.21 -0.74 -27.69
N ALA A 953 35.83 0.48 -27.31
CA ALA A 953 34.49 0.79 -26.80
C ALA A 953 33.39 0.38 -27.80
N LEU A 954 33.52 0.77 -29.07
CA LEU A 954 32.55 0.43 -30.11
C LEU A 954 32.44 -1.09 -30.34
N GLN A 955 33.56 -1.81 -30.28
CA GLN A 955 33.56 -3.26 -30.43
C GLN A 955 32.80 -3.95 -29.30
N ILE A 956 33.02 -3.53 -28.05
CA ILE A 956 32.33 -4.09 -26.88
C ILE A 956 30.83 -3.78 -26.96
N GLU A 957 30.47 -2.53 -27.23
CA GLU A 957 29.08 -2.07 -27.26
C GLU A 957 28.27 -2.76 -28.37
N THR A 958 28.88 -2.97 -29.54
CA THR A 958 28.28 -3.75 -30.63
C THR A 958 28.03 -5.20 -30.19
N GLY A 959 28.91 -5.78 -29.38
CA GLY A 959 28.71 -7.10 -28.78
C GLY A 959 27.52 -7.11 -27.81
N CYS A 960 27.42 -6.11 -26.93
CA CYS A 960 26.30 -5.96 -26.00
C CYS A 960 24.95 -5.91 -26.74
N LEU A 961 24.88 -5.16 -27.85
CA LEU A 961 23.65 -5.04 -28.65
C LEU A 961 23.22 -6.37 -29.27
N LEU A 962 24.16 -7.24 -29.63
CA LEU A 962 23.83 -8.57 -30.16
C LEU A 962 23.20 -9.47 -29.09
N ASP A 963 23.67 -9.34 -27.85
CA ASP A 963 23.17 -10.13 -26.72
C ASP A 963 21.84 -9.59 -26.19
N ASP A 964 21.64 -8.26 -26.22
CA ASP A 964 20.40 -7.59 -25.81
C ASP A 964 19.93 -6.53 -26.82
N PRO A 965 19.30 -6.95 -27.95
CA PRO A 965 18.90 -6.05 -29.02
C PRO A 965 17.75 -5.09 -28.62
N GLY A 966 17.07 -5.38 -27.49
CA GLY A 966 15.92 -4.61 -27.00
C GLY A 966 16.32 -3.35 -26.23
N GLN A 967 17.58 -3.23 -25.82
CA GLN A 967 18.05 -2.06 -25.07
C GLN A 967 18.35 -0.89 -26.00
N TRP A 968 17.41 0.07 -26.06
CA TRP A 968 17.55 1.29 -26.85
C TRP A 968 18.83 2.08 -26.53
N HIS A 969 19.26 2.08 -25.26
CA HIS A 969 20.50 2.75 -24.85
C HIS A 969 21.73 2.36 -25.68
N LEU A 970 21.89 1.07 -25.94
CA LEU A 970 23.07 0.54 -26.62
C LEU A 970 23.15 1.10 -28.06
N HIS A 971 22.00 1.37 -28.69
CA HIS A 971 21.94 2.04 -29.99
C HIS A 971 22.45 3.49 -29.89
N GLU A 972 22.04 4.23 -28.85
CA GLU A 972 22.49 5.62 -28.62
C GLU A 972 23.99 5.68 -28.33
N GLN A 973 24.53 4.73 -27.55
CA GLN A 973 25.96 4.64 -27.31
C GLN A 973 26.77 4.33 -28.57
N ILE A 974 26.33 3.35 -29.36
CA ILE A 974 26.99 3.01 -30.63
C ILE A 974 27.01 4.22 -31.58
N GLU A 975 25.92 5.00 -31.64
CA GLU A 975 25.87 6.22 -32.42
C GLU A 975 26.89 7.25 -31.90
N LYS A 976 26.87 7.54 -30.59
CA LYS A 976 27.84 8.43 -29.91
C LYS A 976 29.30 8.03 -30.20
N TYR A 977 29.65 6.76 -30.07
CA TYR A 977 31.02 6.27 -30.31
C TYR A 977 31.40 6.29 -31.78
N SER A 978 30.45 5.96 -32.67
CA SER A 978 30.66 6.01 -34.11
C SER A 978 30.90 7.43 -34.62
N GLU A 979 30.21 8.42 -34.04
CA GLU A 979 30.44 9.84 -34.34
C GLU A 979 31.82 10.31 -33.91
N ALA A 980 32.28 9.91 -32.73
CA ALA A 980 33.61 10.27 -32.23
C ALA A 980 34.77 9.64 -33.03
N MET A 981 34.52 8.54 -33.75
CA MET A 981 35.48 7.94 -34.68
C MET A 981 35.60 8.68 -36.03
N ARG A 982 34.62 9.50 -36.40
CA ARG A 982 34.61 10.25 -37.67
C ARG A 982 35.40 11.55 -37.53
#